data_AF-A0ABD1INR9-F1
#
_entry.id   AF-A0ABD1INR9-F1
#
_cell.length_a   1.000
_cell.length_b   1.000
_cell.length_c   1.000
_cell.angle_alpha   90.00
_cell.angle_beta   90.00
_cell.angle_gamma   90.00
#
_symmetry.space_group_name_H-M   'P 1'
#
loop_
_entity.id
_entity.type
_entity.pdbx_description
1 polymer ?
#
loop_
_entity_poly.entity_id
_entity_poly.type
_entity_poly.pdbx_seq_one_letter_code
_entity_poly.pdbx_strand_id
1 'polypeptide(L)'
;MNPLDDYRIKDTKPRLGERWPHGGGRSWIGGEKISTTYDLVEQMFYLYVRVVKARDLPTNAVTGGCDPYVEVKLGNYKGKTQSFEKKTSPEWNQVFAFSKDKIQSSAVEVYVREKETVGRDDYLGRVEFDLNEVPTRLPPDSPLAPQWYRLEERRRVGDGRLRGEVMLAVWIGSQADEAFPEAWHSDAAAVHGDGVFSVRSKVYVSPKLWYLRVHVIEAQDVEGEDRSQPPPAVFVKGMVGNQVSKSKICPNRTANPAWNEDLLFVIAEPFEDVLVVTVESKVAPTRDEVVGRMSISMNALERRMDHRPVHSRWFNLDRFGMGDYVEGERRKGPKFSTRIHLRACLEGGYHVLDESTLYISDQRPTTRQLWKQPIGILEVGILSANGLLPMKVRDGRGSTDAYCVAKYGHKWVRTRTIVESFSPKWNEQYTWEVYDPCTVVTLGVLDNCHIAGGNGRDTRIGKVRIRLSTLETDKIYTHSYPLLVLQPSGLKKMGELQLAFRLTCISLTQIIYLYSRPLLPKMHYIQAFTISQLDRLRYEAMNIVASRLGRAEPPLRKEVVEYMLDVDSHMWSMRRSKANFFRIASFFSGLVDTSRWISQVCQWKNPITTVLVHVLLCILVCYPELILPTGFLYMFFIAVWNFRFRASHPPHMDTKMSWAEGVHPDELDEEFDTFPTSRAQDVVRMRYDRVRSVAGRIQSVVGDMATQGERFLALLSWRDPRATTIFLLFCLCAAVVLFVTPFKIVTLSVGLFLLRHPRFRSKMPSAPSSFFRRLPARADSML
;
A
#
# COMPACT_ATOMS: atom_id res chain seq x y z
N MET A 1 -30.56 10.82 -18.09
CA MET A 1 -29.53 10.77 -17.02
C MET A 1 -28.20 11.13 -17.65
N ASN A 2 -27.50 12.13 -17.14
CA ASN A 2 -26.20 12.52 -17.68
C ASN A 2 -25.18 11.42 -17.34
N PRO A 3 -24.48 10.79 -18.31
CA PRO A 3 -23.44 9.78 -18.03
C PRO A 3 -22.27 10.32 -17.19
N LEU A 4 -22.24 11.65 -16.96
CA LEU A 4 -21.27 12.35 -16.12
C LEU A 4 -21.50 12.21 -14.61
N ASP A 5 -22.71 11.86 -14.17
CA ASP A 5 -23.02 11.73 -12.74
C ASP A 5 -22.70 10.34 -12.18
N ASP A 6 -22.44 9.34 -13.03
CA ASP A 6 -22.15 7.97 -12.61
C ASP A 6 -20.76 7.79 -11.99
N TYR A 7 -19.82 8.71 -12.28
CA TYR A 7 -18.42 8.63 -11.82
C TYR A 7 -18.10 9.56 -10.64
N ARG A 8 -19.11 10.24 -10.08
CA ARG A 8 -18.92 11.18 -8.96
C ARG A 8 -19.01 10.47 -7.61
N ILE A 9 -18.25 11.00 -6.63
CA ILE A 9 -18.44 10.63 -5.22
C ILE A 9 -19.86 11.02 -4.78
N LYS A 10 -20.49 10.15 -3.99
CA LYS A 10 -21.77 10.43 -3.34
C LYS A 10 -21.58 10.49 -1.83
N ASP A 11 -22.15 11.50 -1.18
CA ASP A 11 -22.21 11.56 0.28
C ASP A 11 -23.15 10.47 0.79
N THR A 12 -22.69 9.73 1.79
CA THR A 12 -23.51 8.72 2.47
C THR A 12 -23.76 9.16 3.90
N LYS A 13 -24.92 8.81 4.45
CA LYS A 13 -25.25 8.99 5.88
C LYS A 13 -25.51 7.62 6.51
N PRO A 14 -24.48 6.75 6.61
CA PRO A 14 -24.62 5.47 7.28
C PRO A 14 -24.93 5.68 8.77
N ARG A 15 -25.57 4.69 9.40
CA ARG A 15 -25.90 4.74 10.83
C ARG A 15 -24.69 4.30 11.65
N LEU A 16 -23.72 5.20 11.76
CA LEU A 16 -22.48 4.94 12.48
C LEU A 16 -22.71 4.93 14.00
N GLY A 17 -22.20 3.91 14.69
CA GLY A 17 -22.16 3.86 16.15
C GLY A 17 -23.51 3.93 16.89
N GLU A 18 -24.61 3.39 16.31
CA GLU A 18 -25.93 3.43 16.96
C GLU A 18 -25.90 2.83 18.39
N ARG A 19 -26.45 3.58 19.34
CA ARG A 19 -26.66 3.17 20.73
C ARG A 19 -27.95 2.35 20.83
N TRP A 20 -27.89 1.25 21.59
CA TRP A 20 -29.03 0.36 21.86
C TRP A 20 -30.35 1.11 22.18
N PRO A 21 -31.49 0.74 21.58
CA PRO A 21 -32.80 1.33 21.89
C PRO A 21 -33.30 1.07 23.32
N HIS A 22 -32.78 0.04 24.01
CA HIS A 22 -33.31 -0.41 25.30
C HIS A 22 -32.26 -0.53 26.43
N GLY A 23 -31.10 0.13 26.31
CA GLY A 23 -30.07 0.18 27.36
C GLY A 23 -30.03 1.54 28.05
N GLY A 24 -30.82 1.71 29.10
CA GLY A 24 -30.81 2.90 29.96
C GLY A 24 -29.51 3.02 30.74
N GLY A 25 -28.57 3.82 30.23
CA GLY A 25 -27.35 4.20 30.96
C GLY A 25 -26.85 5.55 30.49
N ARG A 26 -27.46 6.64 30.97
CA ARG A 26 -26.97 8.03 30.77
C ARG A 26 -25.48 8.11 31.14
N SER A 27 -24.58 8.19 30.16
CA SER A 27 -23.31 8.86 30.35
C SER A 27 -23.49 10.33 29.96
N TRP A 28 -23.91 11.13 30.94
CA TRP A 28 -23.84 12.58 30.93
C TRP A 28 -22.74 12.96 31.94
N ILE A 29 -21.48 12.84 31.56
CA ILE A 29 -20.38 13.53 32.24
C ILE A 29 -19.43 14.03 31.15
N GLY A 30 -19.20 15.34 31.14
CA GLY A 30 -18.41 16.04 30.14
C GLY A 30 -16.92 15.72 30.21
N GLY A 31 -16.24 16.04 29.11
CA GLY A 31 -14.80 16.25 29.12
C GLY A 31 -13.93 15.00 28.99
N GLU A 32 -14.20 14.13 28.02
CA GLU A 32 -13.23 13.32 27.26
C GLU A 32 -14.04 12.32 26.43
N LYS A 33 -14.18 12.55 25.12
CA LYS A 33 -14.71 11.51 24.22
C LYS A 33 -13.67 10.40 24.17
N ILE A 34 -13.84 9.36 24.98
CA ILE A 34 -13.23 8.06 24.71
C ILE A 34 -13.88 7.61 23.40
N SER A 35 -13.16 7.83 22.29
CA SER A 35 -13.50 7.26 20.99
C SER A 35 -13.66 5.76 21.18
N THR A 36 -14.90 5.26 21.07
CA THR A 36 -15.14 3.82 21.01
C THR A 36 -14.52 3.31 19.71
N THR A 37 -13.68 2.28 19.78
CA THR A 37 -12.85 1.71 18.69
C THR A 37 -13.59 1.36 17.38
N TYR A 38 -14.92 1.48 17.34
CA TYR A 38 -15.80 1.09 16.25
C TYR A 38 -16.89 2.13 15.90
N ASP A 39 -16.61 3.43 16.08
CA ASP A 39 -17.56 4.51 15.80
C ASP A 39 -17.65 4.95 14.32
N LEU A 40 -16.82 4.39 13.44
CA LEU A 40 -16.83 4.64 11.99
C LEU A 40 -17.51 3.53 11.19
N VAL A 41 -18.13 2.55 11.86
CA VAL A 41 -18.85 1.46 11.21
C VAL A 41 -20.26 1.31 11.78
N GLU A 42 -21.14 0.67 11.00
CA GLU A 42 -22.46 0.28 11.51
C GLU A 42 -22.30 -0.91 12.46
N GLN A 43 -22.88 -0.85 13.66
CA GLN A 43 -22.76 -1.93 14.63
C GLN A 43 -23.53 -3.18 14.15
N MET A 44 -22.81 -4.29 14.02
CA MET A 44 -23.35 -5.59 13.63
C MET A 44 -23.31 -6.53 14.83
N PHE A 45 -24.36 -7.34 14.99
CA PHE A 45 -24.45 -8.30 16.09
C PHE A 45 -24.32 -9.73 15.57
N TYR A 46 -23.62 -10.55 16.34
CA TYR A 46 -23.36 -11.95 16.03
C TYR A 46 -23.65 -12.81 17.24
N LEU A 47 -24.25 -13.98 17.00
CA LEU A 47 -24.26 -15.08 17.95
C LEU A 47 -22.93 -15.83 17.81
N TYR A 48 -22.11 -15.77 18.84
CA TYR A 48 -20.85 -16.50 18.91
C TYR A 48 -21.05 -17.84 19.63
N VAL A 49 -20.48 -18.89 19.06
CA VAL A 49 -20.39 -20.23 19.65
C VAL A 49 -18.95 -20.67 19.61
N ARG A 50 -18.29 -20.72 20.78
CA ARG A 50 -16.91 -21.20 20.91
C ARG A 50 -16.92 -22.67 21.32
N VAL A 51 -16.40 -23.52 20.45
CA VAL A 51 -16.20 -24.95 20.70
C VAL A 51 -14.74 -25.17 21.10
N VAL A 52 -14.49 -25.46 22.38
CA VAL A 52 -13.11 -25.59 22.91
C VAL A 52 -12.62 -27.02 22.76
N LYS A 53 -13.24 -27.96 23.48
CA LYS A 53 -12.83 -29.36 23.55
C LYS A 53 -13.95 -30.27 24.01
N ALA A 54 -13.78 -31.56 23.85
CA ALA A 54 -14.64 -32.59 24.44
C ALA A 54 -13.83 -33.58 25.27
N ARG A 55 -14.52 -34.30 26.18
CA ARG A 55 -13.93 -35.39 26.98
C ARG A 55 -14.91 -36.53 27.14
N ASP A 56 -14.36 -37.69 27.46
CA ASP A 56 -15.09 -38.92 27.76
C ASP A 56 -16.04 -39.38 26.64
N LEU A 57 -15.74 -39.05 25.37
CA LEU A 57 -16.57 -39.45 24.23
C LEU A 57 -16.61 -40.97 24.07
N PRO A 58 -17.76 -41.56 23.67
CA PRO A 58 -17.89 -43.00 23.50
C PRO A 58 -17.01 -43.48 22.34
N THR A 59 -16.34 -44.61 22.52
CA THR A 59 -15.47 -45.24 21.51
C THR A 59 -16.25 -46.29 20.73
N ASN A 60 -16.03 -46.33 19.42
CA ASN A 60 -16.64 -47.32 18.55
C ASN A 60 -16.09 -48.74 18.84
N ALA A 61 -16.98 -49.73 19.01
CA ALA A 61 -16.62 -51.07 19.48
C ALA A 61 -15.76 -51.88 18.48
N VAL A 62 -15.72 -51.47 17.20
CA VAL A 62 -15.04 -52.18 16.12
C VAL A 62 -13.66 -51.58 15.79
N THR A 63 -13.53 -50.25 15.81
CA THR A 63 -12.31 -49.52 15.40
C THR A 63 -11.44 -49.09 16.57
N GLY A 64 -11.96 -49.12 17.81
CA GLY A 64 -11.21 -48.78 19.04
C GLY A 64 -10.81 -47.31 19.16
N GLY A 65 -11.28 -46.46 18.25
CA GLY A 65 -11.07 -45.01 18.25
C GLY A 65 -12.37 -44.28 17.93
N CYS A 66 -12.35 -42.95 18.07
CA CYS A 66 -13.44 -42.07 17.66
C CYS A 66 -12.81 -40.94 16.84
N ASP A 67 -13.43 -40.60 15.72
CA ASP A 67 -13.02 -39.49 14.85
C ASP A 67 -13.99 -38.30 14.99
N PRO A 68 -14.02 -37.63 16.16
CA PRO A 68 -15.09 -36.70 16.48
C PRO A 68 -14.94 -35.37 15.75
N TYR A 69 -16.08 -34.82 15.34
CA TYR A 69 -16.22 -33.43 14.92
C TYR A 69 -17.50 -32.83 15.50
N VAL A 70 -17.56 -31.50 15.56
CA VAL A 70 -18.71 -30.74 16.06
C VAL A 70 -19.40 -30.03 14.90
N GLU A 71 -20.73 -30.17 14.82
CA GLU A 71 -21.61 -29.45 13.89
C GLU A 71 -22.47 -28.46 14.69
N VAL A 72 -22.23 -27.16 14.54
CA VAL A 72 -23.06 -26.10 15.11
C VAL A 72 -24.12 -25.71 14.08
N LYS A 73 -25.40 -25.80 14.46
CA LYS A 73 -26.54 -25.57 13.59
C LYS A 73 -27.44 -24.48 14.16
N LEU A 74 -27.78 -23.50 13.32
CA LEU A 74 -28.71 -22.43 13.63
C LEU A 74 -29.70 -22.28 12.47
N GLY A 75 -30.89 -22.85 12.62
CA GLY A 75 -31.87 -22.95 11.54
C GLY A 75 -31.29 -23.71 10.34
N ASN A 76 -31.15 -23.02 9.21
CA ASN A 76 -30.60 -23.56 7.96
C ASN A 76 -29.06 -23.49 7.86
N TYR A 77 -28.41 -22.72 8.73
CA TYR A 77 -26.96 -22.58 8.73
C TYR A 77 -26.30 -23.69 9.53
N LYS A 78 -25.22 -24.27 8.99
CA LYS A 78 -24.44 -25.32 9.62
C LYS A 78 -22.95 -25.01 9.49
N GLY A 79 -22.24 -24.96 10.61
CA GLY A 79 -20.79 -24.88 10.67
C GLY A 79 -20.24 -26.20 11.22
N LYS A 80 -19.15 -26.71 10.64
CA LYS A 80 -18.49 -27.94 11.11
C LYS A 80 -17.05 -27.64 11.53
N THR A 81 -16.56 -28.33 12.56
CA THR A 81 -15.14 -28.34 12.93
C THR A 81 -14.35 -29.36 12.11
N GLN A 82 -13.02 -29.30 12.17
CA GLN A 82 -12.17 -30.38 11.67
C GLN A 82 -12.37 -31.66 12.49
N SER A 83 -12.30 -32.82 11.83
CA SER A 83 -12.32 -34.13 12.48
C SER A 83 -10.90 -34.51 12.93
N PHE A 84 -10.75 -35.04 14.14
CA PHE A 84 -9.47 -35.59 14.62
C PHE A 84 -9.51 -37.10 14.63
N GLU A 85 -8.53 -37.75 14.03
CA GLU A 85 -8.47 -39.22 14.00
C GLU A 85 -8.10 -39.81 15.37
N LYS A 86 -8.87 -40.82 15.81
CA LYS A 86 -8.64 -41.66 17.00
C LYS A 86 -8.40 -40.88 18.30
N LYS A 87 -9.14 -39.79 18.52
CA LYS A 87 -8.97 -38.92 19.68
C LYS A 87 -10.27 -38.77 20.46
N THR A 88 -10.36 -39.40 21.63
CA THR A 88 -11.54 -39.36 22.53
C THR A 88 -11.65 -38.06 23.33
N SER A 89 -10.58 -37.27 23.39
CA SER A 89 -10.54 -35.93 24.00
C SER A 89 -10.01 -34.89 23.00
N PRO A 90 -10.78 -34.57 21.94
CA PRO A 90 -10.38 -33.62 20.92
C PRO A 90 -10.38 -32.17 21.45
N GLU A 91 -9.47 -31.34 20.93
CA GLU A 91 -9.42 -29.90 21.21
C GLU A 91 -9.49 -29.17 19.87
N TRP A 92 -10.61 -28.48 19.61
CA TRP A 92 -10.86 -27.78 18.35
C TRP A 92 -10.52 -26.30 18.43
N ASN A 93 -10.80 -25.64 19.56
CA ASN A 93 -10.62 -24.19 19.74
C ASN A 93 -11.18 -23.35 18.58
N GLN A 94 -12.38 -23.68 18.12
CA GLN A 94 -13.00 -23.02 16.97
C GLN A 94 -14.20 -22.17 17.39
N VAL A 95 -14.29 -20.96 16.85
CA VAL A 95 -15.42 -20.05 17.08
C VAL A 95 -16.28 -19.98 15.82
N PHE A 96 -17.60 -19.99 16.00
CA PHE A 96 -18.59 -19.75 14.96
C PHE A 96 -19.35 -18.47 15.27
N ALA A 97 -19.53 -17.61 14.28
CA ALA A 97 -20.25 -16.36 14.34
C ALA A 97 -21.42 -16.38 13.35
N PHE A 98 -22.63 -16.35 13.88
CA PHE A 98 -23.86 -16.27 13.08
C PHE A 98 -24.39 -14.85 13.12
N SER A 99 -24.54 -14.22 11.95
CA SER A 99 -25.10 -12.86 11.88
C SER A 99 -26.51 -12.83 12.44
N LYS A 100 -26.82 -11.83 13.28
CA LYS A 100 -28.15 -11.65 13.88
C LYS A 100 -29.25 -11.54 12.83
N ASP A 101 -28.96 -10.91 11.69
CA ASP A 101 -29.90 -10.75 10.57
C ASP A 101 -30.29 -12.09 9.91
N LYS A 102 -29.53 -13.15 10.18
CA LYS A 102 -29.69 -14.50 9.63
C LYS A 102 -30.20 -15.52 10.64
N ILE A 103 -30.54 -15.09 11.85
CA ILE A 103 -31.12 -15.97 12.88
C ILE A 103 -32.55 -16.32 12.47
N GLN A 104 -32.76 -17.60 12.14
CA GLN A 104 -34.05 -18.14 11.70
C GLN A 104 -34.67 -19.12 12.72
N SER A 105 -34.01 -19.32 13.86
CA SER A 105 -34.37 -20.30 14.90
C SER A 105 -34.32 -19.63 16.27
N SER A 106 -35.12 -20.13 17.22
CA SER A 106 -35.09 -19.68 18.62
C SER A 106 -34.02 -20.37 19.47
N ALA A 107 -33.39 -21.42 18.95
CA ALA A 107 -32.33 -22.16 19.63
C ALA A 107 -31.15 -22.46 18.69
N VAL A 108 -29.95 -22.55 19.27
CA VAL A 108 -28.74 -23.05 18.61
C VAL A 108 -28.44 -24.48 19.06
N GLU A 109 -28.27 -25.37 18.09
CA GLU A 109 -28.03 -26.79 18.32
C GLU A 109 -26.56 -27.11 18.05
N VAL A 110 -25.85 -27.71 19.01
CA VAL A 110 -24.46 -28.15 18.88
C VAL A 110 -24.42 -29.67 18.90
N TYR A 111 -24.09 -30.27 17.77
CA TYR A 111 -24.02 -31.72 17.58
C TYR A 111 -22.57 -32.21 17.65
N VAL A 112 -22.32 -33.29 18.38
CA VAL A 112 -21.05 -34.02 18.33
C VAL A 112 -21.29 -35.29 17.52
N ARG A 113 -20.49 -35.51 16.49
CA ARG A 113 -20.62 -36.63 15.54
C ARG A 113 -19.29 -37.32 15.31
N GLU A 114 -19.37 -38.59 14.92
CA GLU A 114 -18.21 -39.38 14.49
C GLU A 114 -18.16 -39.41 12.97
N LYS A 115 -16.99 -39.12 12.40
CA LYS A 115 -16.77 -39.23 10.96
C LYS A 115 -16.51 -40.69 10.59
N GLU A 116 -17.42 -41.32 9.85
CA GLU A 116 -17.21 -42.69 9.37
C GLU A 116 -16.62 -42.71 7.95
N THR A 117 -15.67 -43.62 7.70
CA THR A 117 -15.07 -43.80 6.37
C THR A 117 -16.00 -44.49 5.37
N VAL A 118 -16.99 -45.27 5.84
CA VAL A 118 -17.95 -46.02 5.03
C VAL A 118 -19.31 -46.02 5.75
N GLY A 119 -20.22 -45.10 5.40
CA GLY A 119 -21.53 -45.02 6.05
C GLY A 119 -22.05 -43.58 6.19
N ARG A 120 -23.05 -43.41 7.07
CA ARG A 120 -23.50 -42.08 7.55
C ARG A 120 -22.88 -41.87 8.92
N ASP A 121 -22.22 -40.72 9.10
CA ASP A 121 -21.66 -40.26 10.38
C ASP A 121 -22.55 -40.59 11.59
N ASP A 122 -21.98 -41.28 12.57
CA ASP A 122 -22.72 -41.73 13.76
C ASP A 122 -22.90 -40.59 14.78
N TYR A 123 -24.02 -40.60 15.48
CA TYR A 123 -24.44 -39.51 16.37
C TYR A 123 -23.94 -39.75 17.80
N LEU A 124 -23.04 -38.90 18.30
CA LEU A 124 -22.48 -39.02 19.65
C LEU A 124 -23.28 -38.24 20.71
N GLY A 125 -23.95 -37.15 20.32
CA GLY A 125 -24.80 -36.37 21.22
C GLY A 125 -25.07 -34.93 20.76
N ARG A 126 -25.91 -34.20 21.51
CA ARG A 126 -26.19 -32.77 21.27
C ARG A 126 -26.30 -31.95 22.56
N VAL A 127 -26.10 -30.64 22.41
CA VAL A 127 -26.43 -29.61 23.40
C VAL A 127 -27.27 -28.54 22.69
N GLU A 128 -28.30 -28.02 23.34
CA GLU A 128 -29.20 -27.00 22.80
C GLU A 128 -29.22 -25.79 23.74
N PHE A 129 -29.17 -24.58 23.17
CA PHE A 129 -29.26 -23.32 23.91
C PHE A 129 -30.41 -22.47 23.36
N ASP A 130 -31.32 -22.03 24.24
CA ASP A 130 -32.33 -21.02 23.91
C ASP A 130 -31.65 -19.65 23.75
N LEU A 131 -31.86 -19.00 22.61
CA LEU A 131 -31.27 -17.70 22.31
C LEU A 131 -31.75 -16.58 23.24
N ASN A 132 -32.90 -16.74 23.91
CA ASN A 132 -33.39 -15.78 24.91
C ASN A 132 -32.55 -15.79 26.19
N GLU A 133 -31.88 -16.91 26.48
CA GLU A 133 -31.03 -17.08 27.67
C GLU A 133 -29.57 -16.72 27.40
N VAL A 134 -29.21 -16.49 26.12
CA VAL A 134 -27.83 -16.19 25.74
C VAL A 134 -27.45 -14.77 26.17
N PRO A 135 -26.39 -14.59 26.97
CA PRO A 135 -25.97 -13.27 27.43
C PRO A 135 -25.40 -12.43 26.29
N THR A 136 -25.67 -11.12 26.32
CA THR A 136 -25.01 -10.15 25.45
C THR A 136 -23.75 -9.61 26.12
N ARG A 137 -22.63 -9.56 25.39
CA ARG A 137 -21.33 -9.05 25.85
C ARG A 137 -20.77 -8.10 24.78
N LEU A 138 -20.38 -6.90 25.18
CA LEU A 138 -19.77 -5.92 24.29
C LEU A 138 -18.47 -5.41 24.91
N PRO A 139 -17.42 -5.14 24.12
CA PRO A 139 -16.21 -4.51 24.64
C PRO A 139 -16.55 -3.24 25.44
N PRO A 140 -15.96 -3.06 26.64
CA PRO A 140 -14.75 -3.71 27.14
C PRO A 140 -14.97 -5.02 27.94
N ASP A 141 -16.18 -5.59 27.97
CA ASP A 141 -16.43 -6.84 28.69
C ASP A 141 -15.52 -7.98 28.20
N SER A 142 -14.95 -8.75 29.13
CA SER A 142 -14.15 -9.92 28.79
C SER A 142 -14.98 -11.02 28.11
N PRO A 143 -14.36 -11.86 27.24
CA PRO A 143 -15.06 -12.96 26.58
C PRO A 143 -15.66 -13.93 27.60
N LEU A 144 -16.83 -14.49 27.27
CA LEU A 144 -17.53 -15.43 28.15
C LEU A 144 -16.67 -16.69 28.40
N ALA A 145 -16.47 -17.02 29.68
CA ALA A 145 -15.72 -18.21 30.06
C ALA A 145 -16.43 -19.49 29.59
N PRO A 146 -15.75 -20.41 28.88
CA PRO A 146 -16.37 -21.65 28.43
C PRO A 146 -16.68 -22.60 29.59
N GLN A 147 -17.80 -23.32 29.49
CA GLN A 147 -18.32 -24.23 30.51
C GLN A 147 -18.50 -25.65 29.94
N TRP A 148 -18.52 -26.66 30.81
CA TRP A 148 -18.77 -28.05 30.43
C TRP A 148 -20.27 -28.33 30.36
N TYR A 149 -20.71 -28.90 29.25
CA TYR A 149 -22.08 -29.35 29.01
C TYR A 149 -22.11 -30.85 28.75
N ARG A 150 -23.09 -31.55 29.32
CA ARG A 150 -23.32 -32.98 29.10
C ARG A 150 -24.10 -33.19 27.80
N LEU A 151 -23.73 -34.22 27.04
CA LEU A 151 -24.35 -34.55 25.76
C LEU A 151 -25.68 -35.30 25.94
N GLU A 152 -26.71 -34.91 25.17
CA GLU A 152 -28.05 -35.52 25.18
C GLU A 152 -28.35 -36.42 23.96
N GLU A 153 -29.14 -37.49 24.16
CA GLU A 153 -29.53 -38.47 23.14
C GLU A 153 -30.83 -38.11 22.39
N ARG A 154 -30.94 -38.51 21.12
CA ARG A 154 -32.16 -38.36 20.31
C ARG A 154 -33.17 -39.51 20.48
N ARG A 155 -32.80 -40.66 21.05
CA ARG A 155 -33.71 -41.81 21.27
C ARG A 155 -33.52 -42.40 22.66
N ARG A 156 -34.54 -42.25 23.52
CA ARG A 156 -34.67 -43.03 24.75
C ARG A 156 -34.85 -44.52 24.41
N VAL A 157 -33.78 -45.27 24.21
CA VAL A 157 -33.84 -46.73 24.19
C VAL A 157 -32.70 -47.29 25.03
N GLY A 158 -33.04 -47.66 26.27
CA GLY A 158 -32.23 -48.54 27.11
C GLY A 158 -31.07 -47.86 27.85
N ASP A 159 -31.18 -47.88 29.17
CA ASP A 159 -30.21 -47.62 30.24
C ASP A 159 -28.70 -47.73 29.91
N GLY A 160 -28.19 -46.83 29.08
CA GLY A 160 -26.77 -46.63 28.81
C GLY A 160 -26.40 -45.19 29.11
N ARG A 161 -25.69 -44.96 30.23
CA ARG A 161 -25.15 -43.62 30.55
C ARG A 161 -24.27 -43.14 29.40
N LEU A 162 -24.72 -42.12 28.68
CA LEU A 162 -23.85 -41.30 27.82
C LEU A 162 -22.71 -40.76 28.69
N ARG A 163 -21.49 -41.23 28.43
CA ARG A 163 -20.25 -40.60 28.89
C ARG A 163 -19.83 -39.70 27.73
N GLY A 164 -19.70 -38.41 28.00
CA GLY A 164 -19.36 -37.43 26.98
C GLY A 164 -19.76 -36.02 27.39
N GLU A 165 -18.77 -35.16 27.54
CA GLU A 165 -18.98 -33.74 27.84
C GLU A 165 -18.26 -32.88 26.80
N VAL A 166 -18.86 -31.73 26.47
CA VAL A 166 -18.31 -30.76 25.54
C VAL A 166 -18.19 -29.39 26.22
N MET A 167 -17.04 -28.75 26.06
CA MET A 167 -16.75 -27.45 26.64
C MET A 167 -17.06 -26.35 25.62
N LEU A 168 -18.08 -25.53 25.93
CA LEU A 168 -18.65 -24.54 25.03
C LEU A 168 -18.80 -23.16 25.70
N ALA A 169 -18.81 -22.09 24.91
CA ALA A 169 -19.29 -20.77 25.33
C ALA A 169 -20.22 -20.20 24.24
N VAL A 170 -21.38 -19.66 24.64
CA VAL A 170 -22.35 -19.05 23.71
C VAL A 170 -22.71 -17.65 24.21
N TRP A 171 -22.53 -16.63 23.37
CA TRP A 171 -22.85 -15.24 23.72
C TRP A 171 -23.26 -14.43 22.48
N ILE A 172 -23.99 -13.35 22.68
CA ILE A 172 -24.25 -12.35 21.64
C ILE A 172 -23.19 -11.26 21.78
N GLY A 173 -22.43 -11.02 20.71
CA GLY A 173 -21.41 -9.98 20.66
C GLY A 173 -21.54 -9.10 19.42
N SER A 174 -20.57 -8.21 19.22
CA SER A 174 -20.48 -7.37 18.01
C SER A 174 -19.24 -7.70 17.19
N GLN A 175 -19.04 -7.04 16.05
CA GLN A 175 -17.80 -7.18 15.27
C GLN A 175 -16.53 -6.66 15.99
N ALA A 176 -16.71 -5.96 17.12
CA ALA A 176 -15.63 -5.49 17.98
C ALA A 176 -15.09 -6.57 18.93
N ASP A 177 -15.73 -7.74 18.96
CA ASP A 177 -15.31 -8.87 19.79
C ASP A 177 -13.96 -9.44 19.31
N GLU A 178 -13.09 -9.81 20.25
CA GLU A 178 -11.77 -10.40 19.95
C GLU A 178 -11.88 -11.69 19.14
N ALA A 179 -12.99 -12.42 19.28
CA ALA A 179 -13.24 -13.65 18.54
C ALA A 179 -13.68 -13.41 17.09
N PHE A 180 -14.08 -12.20 16.71
CA PHE A 180 -14.63 -11.89 15.38
C PHE A 180 -13.69 -12.23 14.21
N PRO A 181 -12.38 -11.88 14.25
CA PRO A 181 -11.48 -12.13 13.12
C PRO A 181 -11.19 -13.62 12.88
N GLU A 182 -11.20 -14.42 13.95
CA GLU A 182 -10.87 -15.85 13.89
C GLU A 182 -12.11 -16.75 13.69
N ALA A 183 -13.31 -16.22 13.95
CA ALA A 183 -14.55 -16.95 13.84
C ALA A 183 -14.86 -17.37 12.39
N TRP A 184 -15.47 -18.55 12.25
CA TRP A 184 -16.20 -18.93 11.05
C TRP A 184 -17.47 -18.10 10.94
N HIS A 185 -17.77 -17.52 9.79
CA HIS A 185 -18.93 -16.65 9.61
C HIS A 185 -20.03 -17.35 8.81
N SER A 186 -21.29 -17.23 9.25
CA SER A 186 -22.46 -17.77 8.53
C SER A 186 -22.62 -17.23 7.11
N ASP A 187 -22.06 -16.05 6.82
CA ASP A 187 -22.03 -15.47 5.48
C ASP A 187 -21.20 -16.28 4.49
N ALA A 188 -20.27 -17.11 4.99
CA ALA A 188 -19.40 -17.96 4.21
C ALA A 188 -19.78 -19.44 4.29
N ALA A 189 -21.02 -19.76 4.66
CA ALA A 189 -21.45 -21.14 4.84
C ALA A 189 -21.38 -22.01 3.57
N ALA A 190 -21.36 -21.38 2.39
CA ALA A 190 -21.14 -22.08 1.12
C ALA A 190 -19.68 -22.57 0.93
N VAL A 191 -18.74 -22.11 1.76
CA VAL A 191 -17.32 -22.42 1.66
C VAL A 191 -16.96 -23.58 2.58
N HIS A 192 -16.33 -24.61 2.01
CA HIS A 192 -16.02 -25.85 2.70
C HIS A 192 -14.51 -26.18 2.56
N GLY A 193 -13.98 -26.97 3.49
CA GLY A 193 -12.57 -27.40 3.48
C GLY A 193 -11.57 -26.24 3.65
N ASP A 194 -10.44 -26.33 2.95
CA ASP A 194 -9.34 -25.35 3.04
C ASP A 194 -9.74 -23.94 2.57
N GLY A 195 -10.84 -23.82 1.80
CA GLY A 195 -11.41 -22.55 1.38
C GLY A 195 -11.80 -21.65 2.55
N VAL A 196 -12.15 -22.21 3.72
CA VAL A 196 -12.59 -21.46 4.90
C VAL A 196 -11.53 -20.48 5.39
N PHE A 197 -10.26 -20.86 5.35
CA PHE A 197 -9.15 -19.99 5.75
C PHE A 197 -8.98 -18.79 4.81
N SER A 198 -9.36 -18.95 3.53
CA SER A 198 -9.23 -17.91 2.50
C SER A 198 -10.25 -16.78 2.62
N VAL A 199 -11.26 -16.93 3.47
CA VAL A 199 -12.37 -15.97 3.67
C VAL A 199 -12.15 -15.06 4.88
N ARG A 200 -11.19 -15.38 5.76
CA ARG A 200 -10.98 -14.65 7.02
C ARG A 200 -10.44 -13.24 6.79
N SER A 201 -10.73 -12.33 7.72
CA SER A 201 -10.05 -11.03 7.79
C SER A 201 -8.66 -11.20 8.37
N LYS A 202 -7.72 -10.32 8.00
CA LYS A 202 -6.35 -10.37 8.48
C LYS A 202 -5.65 -9.03 8.41
N VAL A 203 -4.86 -8.74 9.45
CA VAL A 203 -3.86 -7.67 9.45
C VAL A 203 -2.50 -8.29 9.12
N TYR A 204 -1.80 -7.72 8.15
CA TYR A 204 -0.44 -8.09 7.81
C TYR A 204 0.53 -6.94 8.06
N VAL A 205 1.79 -7.29 8.24
CA VAL A 205 2.88 -6.34 8.43
C VAL A 205 3.93 -6.57 7.35
N SER A 206 4.25 -5.50 6.61
CA SER A 206 5.36 -5.50 5.67
C SER A 206 6.67 -5.84 6.40
N PRO A 207 7.54 -6.66 5.79
CA PRO A 207 8.87 -6.89 6.32
C PRO A 207 9.66 -5.57 6.37
N LYS A 208 10.60 -5.49 7.31
CA LYS A 208 11.49 -4.33 7.40
C LYS A 208 12.61 -4.47 6.37
N LEU A 209 12.54 -3.64 5.34
CA LEU A 209 13.45 -3.69 4.19
C LEU A 209 14.68 -2.80 4.38
N TRP A 210 15.83 -3.24 3.90
CA TRP A 210 17.11 -2.53 3.91
C TRP A 210 17.71 -2.48 2.51
N TYR A 211 18.48 -1.42 2.20
CA TYR A 211 19.38 -1.44 1.06
C TYR A 211 20.72 -2.05 1.49
N LEU A 212 21.17 -3.07 0.77
CA LEU A 212 22.53 -3.58 0.87
C LEU A 212 23.36 -2.91 -0.22
N ARG A 213 24.37 -2.15 0.18
CA ARG A 213 25.35 -1.55 -0.73
C ARG A 213 26.66 -2.31 -0.63
N VAL A 214 27.09 -2.87 -1.76
CA VAL A 214 28.39 -3.53 -1.93
C VAL A 214 29.19 -2.70 -2.93
N HIS A 215 30.09 -1.88 -2.41
CA HIS A 215 31.01 -1.10 -3.23
C HIS A 215 32.23 -1.98 -3.56
N VAL A 216 32.36 -2.30 -4.84
CA VAL A 216 33.43 -3.13 -5.39
C VAL A 216 34.56 -2.20 -5.83
N ILE A 217 35.68 -2.24 -5.12
CA ILE A 217 36.82 -1.34 -5.36
C ILE A 217 37.73 -1.97 -6.42
N GLU A 218 38.37 -3.07 -6.04
CA GLU A 218 39.37 -3.76 -6.87
C GLU A 218 39.48 -5.25 -6.49
N ALA A 219 40.14 -6.02 -7.35
CA ALA A 219 40.61 -7.37 -7.05
C ALA A 219 42.10 -7.49 -7.36
N GLN A 220 42.77 -8.42 -6.69
CA GLN A 220 44.19 -8.72 -6.84
C GLN A 220 44.38 -10.18 -7.20
N ASP A 221 45.41 -10.44 -8.01
CA ASP A 221 45.85 -11.78 -8.40
C ASP A 221 44.73 -12.59 -9.10
N VAL A 222 44.01 -11.91 -10.02
CA VAL A 222 42.99 -12.53 -10.86
C VAL A 222 43.68 -13.25 -12.03
N GLU A 223 44.04 -14.52 -11.82
CA GLU A 223 44.65 -15.38 -12.85
C GLU A 223 43.57 -16.06 -13.71
N GLY A 224 43.77 -16.07 -15.04
CA GLY A 224 43.00 -16.91 -15.95
C GLY A 224 43.37 -18.39 -15.84
N GLU A 225 42.57 -19.26 -16.45
CA GLU A 225 42.83 -20.71 -16.47
C GLU A 225 44.14 -21.04 -17.23
N ASP A 226 44.45 -20.26 -18.28
CA ASP A 226 45.66 -20.38 -19.10
C ASP A 226 46.57 -19.15 -18.92
N ARG A 227 47.75 -19.36 -18.32
CA ARG A 227 48.76 -18.32 -18.07
C ARG A 227 49.42 -17.77 -19.34
N SER A 228 49.23 -18.43 -20.49
CA SER A 228 49.78 -18.00 -21.78
C SER A 228 48.90 -16.96 -22.51
N GLN A 229 47.66 -16.76 -22.06
CA GLN A 229 46.70 -15.84 -22.66
C GLN A 229 46.74 -14.45 -22.00
N PRO A 230 46.35 -13.38 -22.72
CA PRO A 230 46.20 -12.07 -22.11
C PRO A 230 45.17 -12.11 -20.98
N PRO A 231 45.34 -11.29 -19.92
CA PRO A 231 44.47 -11.31 -18.75
C PRO A 231 42.98 -11.20 -19.14
N PRO A 232 42.12 -12.00 -18.49
CA PRO A 232 40.72 -12.12 -18.89
C PRO A 232 39.95 -10.81 -18.73
N ALA A 233 38.91 -10.63 -19.55
CA ALA A 233 37.95 -9.56 -19.38
C ALA A 233 37.01 -9.92 -18.22
N VAL A 234 37.21 -9.29 -17.06
CA VAL A 234 36.56 -9.70 -15.81
C VAL A 234 35.50 -8.72 -15.33
N PHE A 235 34.47 -9.25 -14.67
CA PHE A 235 33.45 -8.48 -13.97
C PHE A 235 33.10 -9.16 -12.65
N VAL A 236 32.48 -8.41 -11.75
CA VAL A 236 32.05 -8.91 -10.44
C VAL A 236 30.53 -9.05 -10.45
N LYS A 237 30.05 -10.18 -9.94
CA LYS A 237 28.63 -10.49 -9.80
C LYS A 237 28.32 -10.72 -8.33
N GLY A 238 27.39 -9.93 -7.80
CA GLY A 238 26.79 -10.16 -6.48
C GLY A 238 25.43 -10.82 -6.64
N MET A 239 25.14 -11.79 -5.76
CA MET A 239 23.87 -12.50 -5.70
C MET A 239 23.36 -12.56 -4.26
N VAL A 240 22.09 -12.23 -4.06
CA VAL A 240 21.39 -12.32 -2.78
C VAL A 240 20.00 -12.90 -3.03
N GLY A 241 19.75 -14.11 -2.55
CA GLY A 241 18.52 -14.84 -2.90
C GLY A 241 18.36 -14.92 -4.42
N ASN A 242 17.26 -14.37 -4.94
CA ASN A 242 16.97 -14.33 -6.38
C ASN A 242 17.51 -13.07 -7.09
N GLN A 243 18.07 -12.11 -6.36
CA GLN A 243 18.59 -10.87 -6.93
C GLN A 243 20.02 -11.06 -7.42
N VAL A 244 20.30 -10.57 -8.62
CA VAL A 244 21.64 -10.58 -9.22
C VAL A 244 21.98 -9.18 -9.70
N SER A 245 23.15 -8.69 -9.30
CA SER A 245 23.71 -7.43 -9.78
C SER A 245 25.14 -7.66 -10.29
N LYS A 246 25.43 -7.16 -11.49
CA LYS A 246 26.73 -7.30 -12.14
C LYS A 246 27.38 -5.92 -12.28
N SER A 247 28.69 -5.85 -12.04
CA SER A 247 29.49 -4.70 -12.42
C SER A 247 29.66 -4.65 -13.93
N LYS A 248 30.15 -3.52 -14.45
CA LYS A 248 30.68 -3.48 -15.82
C LYS A 248 31.92 -4.36 -15.94
N ILE A 249 32.19 -4.80 -17.16
CA ILE A 249 33.44 -5.46 -17.50
C ILE A 249 34.57 -4.44 -17.34
N CYS A 250 35.64 -4.84 -16.64
CA CYS A 250 36.79 -3.97 -16.46
C CYS A 250 37.39 -3.62 -17.83
N PRO A 251 37.53 -2.32 -18.18
CA PRO A 251 38.07 -1.93 -19.48
C PRO A 251 39.55 -2.30 -19.62
N ASN A 252 40.27 -2.32 -18.50
CA ASN A 252 41.70 -2.64 -18.47
C ASN A 252 41.89 -4.11 -18.11
N ARG A 253 42.37 -4.88 -19.10
CA ARG A 253 42.74 -6.29 -18.90
C ARG A 253 44.02 -6.37 -18.09
N THR A 254 43.90 -6.63 -16.81
CA THR A 254 45.01 -6.76 -15.87
C THR A 254 44.67 -7.82 -14.82
N ALA A 255 45.70 -8.37 -14.16
CA ALA A 255 45.51 -9.26 -13.01
C ALA A 255 44.97 -8.53 -11.77
N ASN A 256 45.00 -7.18 -11.77
CA ASN A 256 44.56 -6.33 -10.68
C ASN A 256 43.45 -5.36 -11.16
N PRO A 257 42.27 -5.88 -11.55
CA PRO A 257 41.18 -5.06 -12.07
C PRO A 257 40.60 -4.15 -10.99
N ALA A 258 40.24 -2.92 -11.39
CA ALA A 258 39.52 -1.96 -10.55
C ALA A 258 38.19 -1.58 -11.22
N TRP A 259 37.13 -1.47 -10.42
CA TRP A 259 35.78 -1.12 -10.88
C TRP A 259 35.28 0.18 -10.24
N ASN A 260 35.40 0.32 -8.92
CA ASN A 260 34.80 1.41 -8.15
C ASN A 260 33.29 1.57 -8.40
N GLU A 261 32.57 0.46 -8.44
CA GLU A 261 31.13 0.43 -8.73
C GLU A 261 30.31 -0.10 -7.55
N ASP A 262 29.10 0.43 -7.38
CA ASP A 262 28.15 -0.03 -6.37
C ASP A 262 27.22 -1.11 -6.93
N LEU A 263 27.21 -2.27 -6.27
CA LEU A 263 26.16 -3.27 -6.43
C LEU A 263 25.13 -3.07 -5.31
N LEU A 264 23.88 -2.82 -5.69
CA LEU A 264 22.78 -2.52 -4.78
C LEU A 264 21.75 -3.65 -4.77
N PHE A 265 21.28 -4.02 -3.58
CA PHE A 265 20.26 -5.04 -3.37
C PHE A 265 19.24 -4.57 -2.33
N VAL A 266 18.05 -5.17 -2.34
CA VAL A 266 17.07 -5.01 -1.25
C VAL A 266 17.04 -6.29 -0.42
N ILE A 267 17.05 -6.18 0.90
CA ILE A 267 16.94 -7.33 1.81
C ILE A 267 15.90 -7.07 2.90
N ALA A 268 15.32 -8.13 3.47
CA ALA A 268 14.35 -8.04 4.56
C ALA A 268 14.90 -8.60 5.87
N GLU A 269 14.53 -8.00 7.00
CA GLU A 269 14.63 -8.66 8.32
C GLU A 269 13.50 -9.69 8.50
N PRO A 270 13.77 -10.88 9.08
CA PRO A 270 15.08 -11.39 9.50
C PRO A 270 15.97 -11.76 8.30
N PHE A 271 17.28 -11.50 8.42
CA PHE A 271 18.24 -11.75 7.35
C PHE A 271 18.53 -13.25 7.22
N GLU A 272 17.75 -13.93 6.38
CA GLU A 272 17.88 -15.35 6.06
C GLU A 272 18.91 -15.60 4.93
N ASP A 273 19.04 -14.66 3.99
CA ASP A 273 19.90 -14.79 2.82
C ASP A 273 21.38 -14.50 3.11
N VAL A 274 22.25 -15.01 2.24
CA VAL A 274 23.71 -14.77 2.25
C VAL A 274 24.12 -14.01 0.99
N LEU A 275 25.05 -13.08 1.11
CA LEU A 275 25.63 -12.38 -0.04
C LEU A 275 26.69 -13.26 -0.68
N VAL A 276 26.46 -13.72 -1.90
CA VAL A 276 27.45 -14.44 -2.70
C VAL A 276 28.09 -13.47 -3.68
N VAL A 277 29.41 -13.35 -3.67
CA VAL A 277 30.15 -12.53 -4.65
C VAL A 277 31.04 -13.44 -5.48
N THR A 278 30.94 -13.34 -6.80
CA THR A 278 31.78 -14.04 -7.76
C THR A 278 32.54 -13.05 -8.63
N VAL A 279 33.81 -13.36 -8.92
CA VAL A 279 34.58 -12.73 -10.00
C VAL A 279 34.47 -13.66 -11.20
N GLU A 280 33.90 -13.16 -12.29
CA GLU A 280 33.65 -13.93 -13.52
C GLU A 280 34.51 -13.38 -14.67
N SER A 281 35.11 -14.28 -15.43
CA SER A 281 35.85 -14.04 -16.66
C SER A 281 34.93 -14.24 -17.87
N LYS A 282 34.89 -13.26 -18.77
CA LYS A 282 34.13 -13.35 -20.02
C LYS A 282 34.99 -14.01 -21.10
N VAL A 283 34.76 -15.30 -21.32
CA VAL A 283 35.48 -16.11 -22.30
C VAL A 283 34.80 -16.07 -23.68
N ALA A 284 33.47 -16.13 -23.71
CA ALA A 284 32.66 -15.99 -24.93
C ALA A 284 31.41 -15.14 -24.66
N PRO A 285 30.69 -14.63 -25.69
CA PRO A 285 29.51 -13.79 -25.50
C PRO A 285 28.41 -14.42 -24.65
N THR A 286 28.31 -15.74 -24.64
CA THR A 286 27.28 -16.53 -23.95
C THR A 286 27.83 -17.40 -22.82
N ARG A 287 29.16 -17.39 -22.58
CA ARG A 287 29.82 -18.23 -21.59
C ARG A 287 30.75 -17.39 -20.70
N ASP A 288 30.34 -17.26 -19.44
CA ASP A 288 31.09 -16.64 -18.36
C ASP A 288 31.67 -17.75 -17.47
N GLU A 289 32.94 -17.63 -17.05
CA GLU A 289 33.61 -18.60 -16.17
C GLU A 289 33.92 -17.98 -14.82
N VAL A 290 33.65 -18.72 -13.74
CA VAL A 290 33.87 -18.23 -12.37
C VAL A 290 35.34 -18.39 -12.00
N VAL A 291 36.04 -17.27 -11.78
CA VAL A 291 37.45 -17.25 -11.36
C VAL A 291 37.57 -17.45 -9.85
N GLY A 292 36.66 -16.83 -9.09
CA GLY A 292 36.64 -16.95 -7.65
C GLY A 292 35.29 -16.63 -7.04
N ARG A 293 34.98 -17.25 -5.90
CA ARG A 293 33.71 -17.11 -5.18
C ARG A 293 33.95 -16.85 -3.70
N MET A 294 33.04 -16.08 -3.09
CA MET A 294 32.95 -15.93 -1.63
C MET A 294 31.49 -15.87 -1.18
N SER A 295 31.26 -15.98 0.12
CA SER A 295 29.95 -15.79 0.73
C SER A 295 30.07 -15.04 2.06
N ILE A 296 29.26 -14.00 2.25
CA ILE A 296 29.25 -13.15 3.45
C ILE A 296 27.86 -13.21 4.09
N SER A 297 27.80 -13.58 5.37
CA SER A 297 26.56 -13.50 6.16
C SER A 297 26.14 -12.04 6.35
N MET A 298 24.86 -11.75 6.12
CA MET A 298 24.32 -10.39 6.29
C MET A 298 24.45 -9.87 7.72
N ASN A 299 24.45 -10.77 8.72
CA ASN A 299 24.63 -10.42 10.12
C ASN A 299 26.04 -9.91 10.44
N ALA A 300 27.04 -10.23 9.61
CA ALA A 300 28.41 -9.76 9.77
C ALA A 300 28.64 -8.35 9.18
N LEU A 301 27.67 -7.82 8.43
CA LEU A 301 27.77 -6.52 7.78
C LEU A 301 27.42 -5.37 8.75
N GLU A 302 28.17 -4.28 8.66
CA GLU A 302 27.91 -3.08 9.45
C GLU A 302 26.57 -2.44 9.03
N ARG A 303 25.75 -2.05 10.02
CA ARG A 303 24.54 -1.27 9.81
C ARG A 303 24.87 0.22 9.85
N ARG A 304 24.67 0.90 8.73
CA ARG A 304 24.93 2.33 8.56
C ARG A 304 23.62 3.13 8.63
N MET A 305 23.56 4.08 9.57
CA MET A 305 22.40 4.96 9.77
C MET A 305 22.54 6.34 9.11
N ASP A 306 23.77 6.75 8.77
CA ASP A 306 24.12 8.07 8.25
C ASP A 306 25.07 7.95 7.05
N HIS A 307 25.70 9.07 6.67
CA HIS A 307 26.59 9.12 5.51
C HIS A 307 28.06 8.88 5.88
N ARG A 308 28.34 8.29 7.06
CA ARG A 308 29.71 8.01 7.50
C ARG A 308 30.42 7.04 6.55
N PRO A 309 31.74 7.17 6.36
CA PRO A 309 32.50 6.21 5.57
C PRO A 309 32.44 4.84 6.24
N VAL A 310 32.28 3.80 5.43
CA VAL A 310 32.31 2.40 5.88
C VAL A 310 33.71 1.86 5.64
N HIS A 311 34.23 1.05 6.55
CA HIS A 311 35.53 0.42 6.38
C HIS A 311 35.52 -0.56 5.20
N SER A 312 36.52 -0.46 4.32
CA SER A 312 36.76 -1.47 3.30
C SER A 312 37.60 -2.61 3.86
N ARG A 313 37.38 -3.82 3.35
CA ARG A 313 38.08 -5.04 3.79
C ARG A 313 38.49 -5.87 2.58
N TRP A 314 39.65 -6.50 2.69
CA TRP A 314 40.09 -7.52 1.75
C TRP A 314 39.50 -8.86 2.14
N PHE A 315 39.05 -9.59 1.14
CA PHE A 315 38.50 -10.92 1.31
C PHE A 315 39.17 -11.86 0.31
N ASN A 316 39.46 -13.08 0.76
CA ASN A 316 39.99 -14.13 -0.10
C ASN A 316 38.84 -14.80 -0.87
N LEU A 317 39.08 -15.13 -2.13
CA LEU A 317 38.12 -15.86 -2.97
C LEU A 317 38.54 -17.34 -3.08
N ASP A 318 37.58 -18.23 -2.89
CA ASP A 318 37.76 -19.66 -3.16
C ASP A 318 37.85 -19.86 -4.67
N ARG A 319 38.86 -20.61 -5.11
CA ARG A 319 39.07 -20.92 -6.53
C ARG A 319 38.01 -21.93 -6.98
N PHE A 320 37.22 -21.58 -7.99
CA PHE A 320 36.18 -22.45 -8.53
C PHE A 320 36.77 -23.24 -9.71
N GLY A 321 36.74 -24.59 -9.66
CA GLY A 321 37.14 -25.43 -10.82
C GLY A 321 38.33 -26.39 -10.66
N MET A 322 38.82 -26.72 -9.45
CA MET A 322 39.79 -27.81 -9.29
C MET A 322 39.28 -28.91 -8.34
N GLY A 323 38.74 -30.00 -8.92
CA GLY A 323 38.68 -31.36 -8.37
C GLY A 323 37.91 -31.58 -7.05
N ASP A 324 36.59 -31.84 -7.15
CA ASP A 324 35.84 -32.58 -6.11
C ASP A 324 35.58 -34.05 -6.53
N TYR A 325 36.30 -34.57 -7.53
CA TYR A 325 36.23 -35.96 -8.00
C TYR A 325 37.61 -36.54 -8.39
N VAL A 326 38.62 -36.40 -7.54
CA VAL A 326 39.75 -37.34 -7.56
C VAL A 326 40.02 -37.80 -6.14
N GLU A 327 39.56 -39.01 -5.88
CA GLU A 327 39.81 -39.78 -4.68
C GLU A 327 41.33 -39.94 -4.50
N GLY A 328 41.83 -39.57 -3.32
CA GLY A 328 43.15 -40.02 -2.86
C GLY A 328 44.35 -39.13 -3.19
N GLU A 329 44.38 -37.87 -2.76
CA GLU A 329 45.61 -37.28 -2.19
C GLU A 329 45.32 -35.99 -1.42
N ARG A 330 45.39 -36.07 -0.09
CA ARG A 330 45.29 -34.91 0.82
C ARG A 330 46.50 -33.97 0.63
N ARG A 331 46.42 -33.03 -0.31
CA ARG A 331 47.31 -31.86 -0.33
C ARG A 331 46.75 -30.77 0.58
N LYS A 332 47.44 -30.57 1.70
CA LYS A 332 47.24 -29.51 2.70
C LYS A 332 47.48 -28.12 2.07
N GLY A 333 46.51 -27.22 2.27
CA GLY A 333 46.65 -25.76 2.12
C GLY A 333 45.53 -25.16 1.25
N PRO A 334 44.81 -24.12 1.71
CA PRO A 334 43.86 -23.43 0.85
C PRO A 334 44.65 -22.62 -0.18
N LYS A 335 44.65 -23.06 -1.45
CA LYS A 335 45.26 -22.31 -2.56
C LYS A 335 44.33 -21.15 -2.97
N PHE A 336 44.23 -20.12 -2.13
CA PHE A 336 43.65 -18.84 -2.52
C PHE A 336 44.60 -18.17 -3.53
N SER A 337 44.16 -17.99 -4.79
CA SER A 337 44.91 -17.21 -5.77
C SER A 337 44.45 -15.76 -5.84
N THR A 338 43.18 -15.47 -5.53
CA THR A 338 42.59 -14.16 -5.84
C THR A 338 41.97 -13.52 -4.59
N ARG A 339 42.14 -12.21 -4.44
CA ARG A 339 41.54 -11.41 -3.36
C ARG A 339 40.68 -10.31 -3.94
N ILE A 340 39.63 -9.91 -3.21
CA ILE A 340 38.75 -8.81 -3.60
C ILE A 340 38.63 -7.79 -2.47
N HIS A 341 38.69 -6.52 -2.82
CA HIS A 341 38.54 -5.38 -1.91
C HIS A 341 37.13 -4.83 -2.00
N LEU A 342 36.37 -5.01 -0.92
CA LEU A 342 34.96 -4.64 -0.87
C LEU A 342 34.68 -3.72 0.31
N ARG A 343 33.69 -2.84 0.12
CA ARG A 343 33.02 -2.12 1.21
C ARG A 343 31.54 -2.46 1.16
N ALA A 344 31.11 -3.32 2.07
CA ALA A 344 29.73 -3.80 2.16
C ALA A 344 29.06 -3.28 3.45
N CYS A 345 27.84 -2.75 3.33
CA CYS A 345 27.06 -2.27 4.49
C CYS A 345 25.55 -2.36 4.26
N LEU A 346 24.82 -2.44 5.36
CA LEU A 346 23.36 -2.35 5.40
C LEU A 346 22.93 -0.92 5.67
N GLU A 347 22.26 -0.29 4.72
CA GLU A 347 21.87 1.11 4.80
C GLU A 347 20.47 1.25 5.40
N GLY A 348 20.44 1.67 6.67
CA GLY A 348 19.21 1.87 7.42
C GLY A 348 18.73 3.32 7.46
N GLY A 349 19.53 4.26 6.93
CA GLY A 349 19.21 5.69 6.87
C GLY A 349 18.32 6.07 5.67
N TYR A 350 18.06 5.14 4.75
CA TYR A 350 17.10 5.32 3.66
C TYR A 350 15.72 4.83 4.07
N HIS A 351 14.70 5.37 3.42
CA HIS A 351 13.42 4.70 3.30
C HIS A 351 13.49 3.78 2.06
N VAL A 352 13.31 2.48 2.22
CA VAL A 352 13.27 1.54 1.10
C VAL A 352 11.91 1.64 0.43
N LEU A 353 11.90 2.10 -0.81
CA LEU A 353 10.68 2.32 -1.58
C LEU A 353 10.17 0.98 -2.14
N ASP A 354 9.04 0.49 -1.63
CA ASP A 354 8.19 -0.53 -2.27
C ASP A 354 7.04 0.12 -3.08
N GLU A 355 6.75 1.41 -2.81
CA GLU A 355 5.70 2.21 -3.44
C GLU A 355 6.24 3.23 -4.46
N SER A 356 5.36 3.69 -5.35
CA SER A 356 5.61 4.92 -6.11
C SER A 356 5.68 6.14 -5.19
N THR A 357 6.65 7.02 -5.43
CA THR A 357 6.82 8.28 -4.66
C THR A 357 5.61 9.21 -4.75
N LEU A 358 4.74 9.04 -5.75
CA LEU A 358 3.51 9.81 -5.91
C LEU A 358 2.43 9.41 -4.90
N TYR A 359 2.30 8.10 -4.65
CA TYR A 359 1.25 7.49 -3.83
C TYR A 359 1.78 6.87 -2.54
N ILE A 360 2.91 7.39 -2.06
CA ILE A 360 3.64 6.81 -0.94
C ILE A 360 2.86 6.93 0.37
N SER A 361 2.83 5.85 1.15
CA SER A 361 2.11 5.74 2.42
C SER A 361 3.04 5.84 3.65
N ASP A 362 4.33 5.57 3.48
CA ASP A 362 5.38 5.76 4.51
C ASP A 362 6.59 6.51 3.93
N GLN A 363 7.22 7.36 4.73
CA GLN A 363 8.46 8.04 4.34
C GLN A 363 9.56 7.85 5.38
N ARG A 364 9.32 7.01 6.39
CA ARG A 364 10.26 6.80 7.49
C ARG A 364 11.46 5.99 7.02
N PRO A 365 12.66 6.29 7.54
CA PRO A 365 13.82 5.45 7.28
C PRO A 365 13.60 4.04 7.84
N THR A 366 14.30 3.06 7.29
CA THR A 366 14.26 1.67 7.78
C THR A 366 14.58 1.57 9.26
N THR A 367 15.52 2.39 9.74
CA THR A 367 15.97 2.32 11.13
C THR A 367 15.04 3.06 12.09
N ARG A 368 14.50 2.33 13.07
CA ARG A 368 13.55 2.86 14.08
C ARG A 368 14.12 3.98 14.93
N GLN A 369 15.42 3.99 15.18
CA GLN A 369 16.12 5.04 15.94
C GLN A 369 16.01 6.43 15.28
N LEU A 370 15.73 6.48 13.98
CA LEU A 370 15.54 7.72 13.22
C LEU A 370 14.05 8.10 13.09
N TRP A 371 13.13 7.31 13.65
CA TRP A 371 11.70 7.59 13.58
C TRP A 371 11.36 8.77 14.48
N LYS A 372 10.44 9.60 13.99
CA LYS A 372 9.83 10.68 14.77
C LYS A 372 8.56 10.16 15.42
N GLN A 373 8.04 10.88 16.41
CA GLN A 373 6.74 10.57 16.99
C GLN A 373 5.63 10.69 15.93
N PRO A 374 4.58 9.85 15.99
CA PRO A 374 3.42 9.99 15.12
C PRO A 374 2.76 11.36 15.32
N ILE A 375 2.20 11.92 14.26
CA ILE A 375 1.49 13.21 14.28
C ILE A 375 0.00 13.04 14.53
N GLY A 376 -0.53 11.83 14.39
CA GLY A 376 -1.95 11.57 14.40
C GLY A 376 -2.30 10.09 14.17
N ILE A 377 -3.60 9.80 14.18
CA ILE A 377 -4.15 8.48 13.91
C ILE A 377 -5.15 8.60 12.75
N LEU A 378 -4.97 7.75 11.75
CA LEU A 378 -5.93 7.55 10.68
C LEU A 378 -6.83 6.37 11.05
N GLU A 379 -8.12 6.60 11.06
CA GLU A 379 -9.13 5.57 11.27
C GLU A 379 -9.95 5.41 10.00
N VAL A 380 -10.13 4.18 9.55
CA VAL A 380 -10.89 3.86 8.34
C VAL A 380 -11.90 2.76 8.66
N GLY A 381 -13.18 3.07 8.49
CA GLY A 381 -14.28 2.14 8.44
C GLY A 381 -14.54 1.69 7.01
N ILE A 382 -14.31 0.41 6.74
CA ILE A 382 -14.64 -0.25 5.46
C ILE A 382 -16.06 -0.81 5.60
N LEU A 383 -17.04 -0.06 5.10
CA LEU A 383 -18.46 -0.30 5.35
C LEU A 383 -19.01 -1.41 4.46
N SER A 384 -19.16 -1.11 3.17
CA SER A 384 -19.80 -2.00 2.20
C SER A 384 -19.37 -1.65 0.78
N ALA A 385 -19.67 -2.52 -0.17
CA ALA A 385 -19.72 -2.13 -1.58
C ALA A 385 -21.12 -2.40 -2.12
N ASN A 386 -21.54 -1.66 -3.14
CA ASN A 386 -22.85 -1.77 -3.77
C ASN A 386 -22.73 -1.86 -5.29
N GLY A 387 -23.62 -2.65 -5.89
CA GLY A 387 -23.73 -2.77 -7.34
C GLY A 387 -22.48 -3.36 -7.99
N LEU A 388 -21.82 -4.31 -7.31
CA LEU A 388 -20.69 -5.02 -7.89
C LEU A 388 -21.13 -5.82 -9.11
N LEU A 389 -20.33 -5.79 -10.17
CA LEU A 389 -20.58 -6.62 -11.36
C LEU A 389 -20.19 -8.09 -11.12
N PRO A 390 -20.83 -9.04 -11.81
CA PRO A 390 -20.46 -10.45 -11.75
C PRO A 390 -19.04 -10.65 -12.31
N MET A 391 -18.17 -11.24 -11.49
CA MET A 391 -16.77 -11.49 -11.83
C MET A 391 -16.53 -12.90 -12.35
N LYS A 392 -17.40 -13.83 -11.97
CA LYS A 392 -17.34 -15.24 -12.37
C LYS A 392 -18.73 -15.80 -12.62
N VAL A 393 -18.79 -16.88 -13.38
CA VAL A 393 -20.03 -17.64 -13.62
C VAL A 393 -19.92 -18.95 -12.85
N ARG A 394 -20.87 -19.19 -11.94
CA ARG A 394 -21.00 -20.42 -11.15
C ARG A 394 -22.41 -20.96 -11.35
N ASP A 395 -22.53 -22.20 -11.79
CA ASP A 395 -23.83 -22.86 -12.06
C ASP A 395 -24.76 -22.05 -12.99
N GLY A 396 -24.17 -21.41 -14.01
CA GLY A 396 -24.90 -20.55 -14.96
C GLY A 396 -25.34 -19.19 -14.39
N ARG A 397 -25.03 -18.88 -13.12
CA ARG A 397 -25.32 -17.59 -12.47
C ARG A 397 -24.04 -16.79 -12.27
N GLY A 398 -24.12 -15.48 -12.47
CA GLY A 398 -23.03 -14.58 -12.10
C GLY A 398 -22.83 -14.57 -10.58
N SER A 399 -21.59 -14.65 -10.12
CA SER A 399 -21.23 -14.51 -8.69
C SER A 399 -20.00 -13.63 -8.54
N THR A 400 -19.87 -13.04 -7.36
CA THR A 400 -18.75 -12.21 -6.94
C THR A 400 -18.49 -12.46 -5.45
N ASP A 401 -17.26 -12.81 -5.12
CA ASP A 401 -16.78 -13.09 -3.77
C ASP A 401 -15.82 -11.98 -3.36
N ALA A 402 -16.38 -10.87 -2.87
CA ALA A 402 -15.63 -9.64 -2.71
C ALA A 402 -14.90 -9.57 -1.37
N TYR A 403 -13.68 -9.04 -1.39
CA TYR A 403 -12.96 -8.58 -0.21
C TYR A 403 -12.22 -7.27 -0.51
N CYS A 404 -11.92 -6.50 0.54
CA CYS A 404 -11.20 -5.24 0.44
C CYS A 404 -9.80 -5.37 1.06
N VAL A 405 -8.81 -4.76 0.43
CA VAL A 405 -7.44 -4.64 0.94
C VAL A 405 -7.13 -3.17 1.16
N ALA A 406 -6.69 -2.82 2.36
CA ALA A 406 -6.22 -1.48 2.67
C ALA A 406 -4.72 -1.50 3.01
N LYS A 407 -3.96 -0.56 2.43
CA LYS A 407 -2.52 -0.39 2.66
C LYS A 407 -2.24 1.02 3.14
N TYR A 408 -1.61 1.12 4.31
CA TYR A 408 -1.02 2.36 4.79
C TYR A 408 0.18 2.10 5.70
N GLY A 409 1.31 2.73 5.38
CA GLY A 409 2.55 2.47 6.07
C GLY A 409 3.04 1.04 5.85
N HIS A 410 3.53 0.44 6.93
CA HIS A 410 3.91 -0.97 6.97
C HIS A 410 2.74 -1.94 7.24
N LYS A 411 1.53 -1.43 7.51
CA LYS A 411 0.37 -2.26 7.89
C LYS A 411 -0.57 -2.43 6.70
N TRP A 412 -0.83 -3.69 6.38
CA TRP A 412 -1.83 -4.10 5.40
C TRP A 412 -3.00 -4.72 6.12
N VAL A 413 -4.17 -4.60 5.53
CA VAL A 413 -5.39 -5.16 6.05
C VAL A 413 -6.16 -5.79 4.91
N ARG A 414 -6.71 -6.97 5.16
CA ARG A 414 -7.67 -7.67 4.30
C ARG A 414 -8.96 -7.85 5.10
N THR A 415 -10.08 -7.40 4.56
CA THR A 415 -11.40 -7.70 5.14
C THR A 415 -11.80 -9.14 4.88
N ARG A 416 -12.81 -9.63 5.59
CA ARG A 416 -13.40 -10.94 5.29
C ARG A 416 -13.93 -10.97 3.85
N THR A 417 -13.89 -12.15 3.21
CA THR A 417 -14.54 -12.33 1.91
C THR A 417 -16.04 -12.56 2.11
N ILE A 418 -16.86 -11.81 1.37
CA ILE A 418 -18.31 -12.03 1.34
C ILE A 418 -18.63 -12.68 0.00
N VAL A 419 -19.02 -13.95 0.08
CA VAL A 419 -19.30 -14.84 -1.05
C VAL A 419 -20.65 -14.53 -1.68
N GLU A 420 -20.73 -14.71 -3.00
CA GLU A 420 -21.96 -14.67 -3.81
C GLU A 420 -22.83 -13.43 -3.56
N SER A 421 -22.21 -12.25 -3.41
CA SER A 421 -22.92 -11.00 -3.12
C SER A 421 -22.44 -9.84 -3.99
N PHE A 422 -23.40 -9.13 -4.59
CA PHE A 422 -23.16 -7.89 -5.31
C PHE A 422 -23.22 -6.64 -4.42
N SER A 423 -23.60 -6.80 -3.16
CA SER A 423 -23.66 -5.73 -2.16
C SER A 423 -23.05 -6.17 -0.82
N PRO A 424 -21.74 -6.51 -0.79
CA PRO A 424 -21.08 -7.02 0.41
C PRO A 424 -21.02 -5.97 1.53
N LYS A 425 -21.32 -6.37 2.77
CA LYS A 425 -21.22 -5.54 3.99
C LYS A 425 -20.13 -6.05 4.93
N TRP A 426 -19.00 -5.37 4.99
CA TRP A 426 -17.87 -5.73 5.85
C TRP A 426 -18.00 -5.12 7.24
N ASN A 427 -18.26 -3.81 7.32
CA ASN A 427 -18.34 -3.04 8.57
C ASN A 427 -17.15 -3.27 9.51
N GLU A 428 -15.94 -3.28 8.94
CA GLU A 428 -14.69 -3.48 9.66
C GLU A 428 -13.94 -2.13 9.82
N GLN A 429 -13.47 -1.83 11.03
CA GLN A 429 -12.73 -0.60 11.33
C GLN A 429 -11.27 -0.90 11.65
N TYR A 430 -10.38 -0.09 11.09
CA TYR A 430 -8.93 -0.23 11.26
C TYR A 430 -8.28 1.11 11.53
N THR A 431 -7.20 1.08 12.32
CA THR A 431 -6.44 2.27 12.72
C THR A 431 -4.98 2.17 12.29
N TRP A 432 -4.40 3.33 11.95
CA TRP A 432 -3.00 3.47 11.58
C TRP A 432 -2.39 4.72 12.22
N GLU A 433 -1.12 4.63 12.62
CA GLU A 433 -0.34 5.78 13.02
C GLU A 433 0.12 6.58 11.80
N VAL A 434 -0.17 7.88 11.81
CA VAL A 434 0.22 8.81 10.75
C VAL A 434 1.47 9.54 11.18
N TYR A 435 2.48 9.59 10.30
CA TYR A 435 3.75 10.31 10.54
C TYR A 435 3.92 11.53 9.65
N ASP A 436 3.19 11.57 8.53
CA ASP A 436 3.24 12.66 7.56
C ASP A 436 1.88 12.81 6.87
N PRO A 437 1.26 14.01 6.85
CA PRO A 437 -0.06 14.19 6.26
C PRO A 437 0.00 14.12 4.72
N CYS A 438 1.17 14.26 4.10
CA CYS A 438 1.32 14.16 2.65
C CYS A 438 1.31 12.71 2.16
N THR A 439 1.07 11.72 3.02
CA THR A 439 0.97 10.31 2.64
C THR A 439 -0.42 9.96 2.08
N VAL A 440 -0.50 8.81 1.40
CA VAL A 440 -1.73 8.33 0.74
C VAL A 440 -2.12 6.98 1.32
N VAL A 441 -3.39 6.81 1.68
CA VAL A 441 -3.98 5.48 1.95
C VAL A 441 -4.57 4.91 0.66
N THR A 442 -4.28 3.64 0.40
CA THR A 442 -4.79 2.93 -0.80
C THR A 442 -5.71 1.80 -0.36
N LEU A 443 -6.91 1.75 -0.94
CA LEU A 443 -7.90 0.69 -0.73
C LEU A 443 -8.24 0.04 -2.07
N GLY A 444 -8.12 -1.28 -2.17
CA GLY A 444 -8.49 -2.07 -3.35
C GLY A 444 -9.63 -3.03 -3.02
N VAL A 445 -10.51 -3.28 -3.98
CA VAL A 445 -11.56 -4.31 -3.91
C VAL A 445 -11.24 -5.38 -4.94
N LEU A 446 -11.28 -6.63 -4.52
CA LEU A 446 -10.93 -7.79 -5.34
C LEU A 446 -11.96 -8.90 -5.19
N ASP A 447 -12.07 -9.74 -6.21
CA ASP A 447 -12.79 -11.01 -6.17
C ASP A 447 -11.85 -12.14 -5.76
N ASN A 448 -12.24 -12.91 -4.75
CA ASN A 448 -11.53 -14.08 -4.28
C ASN A 448 -11.82 -15.28 -5.20
N CYS A 449 -10.85 -15.65 -6.03
CA CYS A 449 -10.99 -16.74 -6.99
C CYS A 449 -10.55 -18.10 -6.44
N HIS A 450 -10.19 -18.20 -5.16
CA HIS A 450 -9.63 -19.41 -4.55
C HIS A 450 -10.64 -20.27 -3.76
N ILE A 451 -11.86 -19.79 -3.58
CA ILE A 451 -12.86 -20.40 -2.69
C ILE A 451 -13.46 -21.71 -3.24
N ALA A 452 -13.50 -21.89 -4.56
CA ALA A 452 -14.20 -23.00 -5.22
C ALA A 452 -13.27 -24.05 -5.87
N GLY A 453 -12.07 -24.28 -5.31
CA GLY A 453 -11.10 -25.24 -5.86
C GLY A 453 -10.45 -24.80 -7.18
N GLY A 454 -10.72 -23.58 -7.64
CA GLY A 454 -10.06 -22.97 -8.78
C GLY A 454 -8.68 -22.46 -8.41
N ASN A 455 -7.67 -22.82 -9.21
CA ASN A 455 -6.32 -22.24 -9.12
C ASN A 455 -6.25 -20.85 -9.81
N GLY A 456 -7.37 -20.11 -9.78
CA GLY A 456 -7.53 -18.82 -10.47
C GLY A 456 -6.85 -17.70 -9.71
N ARG A 457 -6.33 -16.70 -10.43
CA ARG A 457 -5.77 -15.48 -9.82
C ARG A 457 -6.89 -14.57 -9.35
N ASP A 458 -6.71 -13.90 -8.22
CA ASP A 458 -7.69 -12.92 -7.73
C ASP A 458 -7.90 -11.80 -8.77
N THR A 459 -9.16 -11.49 -9.06
CA THR A 459 -9.50 -10.50 -10.10
C THR A 459 -9.78 -9.13 -9.48
N ARG A 460 -9.40 -8.07 -10.21
CA ARG A 460 -9.41 -6.69 -9.73
C ARG A 460 -10.78 -6.07 -9.98
N ILE A 461 -11.45 -5.57 -8.93
CA ILE A 461 -12.75 -4.89 -9.05
C ILE A 461 -12.56 -3.36 -9.08
N GLY A 462 -11.60 -2.82 -8.31
CA GLY A 462 -11.28 -1.39 -8.36
C GLY A 462 -10.41 -0.94 -7.20
N LYS A 463 -10.00 0.33 -7.23
CA LYS A 463 -9.09 0.91 -6.24
C LYS A 463 -9.40 2.38 -5.99
N VAL A 464 -9.27 2.78 -4.73
CA VAL A 464 -9.49 4.14 -4.21
C VAL A 464 -8.23 4.60 -3.50
N ARG A 465 -7.86 5.86 -3.71
CA ARG A 465 -6.73 6.51 -3.06
C ARG A 465 -7.17 7.79 -2.40
N ILE A 466 -6.72 8.00 -1.17
CA ILE A 466 -7.06 9.19 -0.40
C ILE A 466 -5.76 9.76 0.17
N ARG A 467 -5.41 10.98 -0.23
CA ARG A 467 -4.28 11.71 0.35
C ARG A 467 -4.71 12.32 1.68
N LEU A 468 -3.93 12.12 2.74
CA LEU A 468 -4.33 12.59 4.08
C LEU A 468 -4.26 14.13 4.20
N SER A 469 -3.49 14.78 3.34
CA SER A 469 -3.32 16.24 3.36
C SER A 469 -4.60 16.98 3.00
N THR A 470 -5.50 16.32 2.25
CA THR A 470 -6.79 16.87 1.81
C THR A 470 -7.92 16.68 2.84
N LEU A 471 -7.63 16.01 3.96
CA LEU A 471 -8.61 15.76 5.02
C LEU A 471 -8.51 16.85 6.10
N GLU A 472 -9.67 17.31 6.56
CA GLU A 472 -9.79 18.13 7.77
C GLU A 472 -9.62 17.23 9.00
N THR A 473 -8.97 17.77 10.04
CA THR A 473 -8.72 17.05 11.29
C THR A 473 -10.01 16.86 12.08
N ASP A 474 -10.17 15.68 12.69
CA ASP A 474 -11.30 15.26 13.53
C ASP A 474 -12.68 15.25 12.84
N LYS A 475 -12.72 15.48 11.52
CA LYS A 475 -13.93 15.37 10.71
C LYS A 475 -14.11 13.94 10.22
N ILE A 476 -15.33 13.43 10.37
CA ILE A 476 -15.73 12.14 9.82
C ILE A 476 -16.23 12.38 8.39
N TYR A 477 -15.63 11.68 7.44
CA TYR A 477 -16.04 11.67 6.05
C TYR A 477 -16.71 10.34 5.73
N THR A 478 -17.91 10.36 5.16
CA THR A 478 -18.69 9.19 4.77
C THR A 478 -19.10 9.31 3.31
N HIS A 479 -18.48 8.50 2.46
CA HIS A 479 -18.61 8.65 1.01
C HIS A 479 -18.71 7.29 0.29
N SER A 480 -19.43 7.29 -0.83
CA SER A 480 -19.47 6.21 -1.82
C SER A 480 -18.52 6.54 -2.97
N TYR A 481 -17.46 5.75 -3.14
CA TYR A 481 -16.43 5.90 -4.17
C TYR A 481 -16.69 4.94 -5.33
N PRO A 482 -16.76 5.42 -6.58
CA PRO A 482 -16.91 4.52 -7.73
C PRO A 482 -15.64 3.67 -7.92
N LEU A 483 -15.84 2.36 -8.11
CA LEU A 483 -14.79 1.41 -8.42
C LEU A 483 -14.59 1.38 -9.94
N LEU A 484 -13.46 1.90 -10.38
CA LEU A 484 -13.12 2.04 -11.79
C LEU A 484 -11.97 1.11 -12.15
N VAL A 485 -12.15 0.35 -13.23
CA VAL A 485 -11.11 -0.52 -13.79
C VAL A 485 -11.01 -0.26 -15.28
N LEU A 486 -9.77 -0.10 -15.74
CA LEU A 486 -9.45 -0.06 -17.15
C LEU A 486 -9.32 -1.49 -17.66
N GLN A 487 -10.05 -1.84 -18.71
CA GLN A 487 -9.97 -3.12 -19.43
C GLN A 487 -9.57 -2.86 -20.88
N PRO A 488 -9.13 -3.87 -21.64
CA PRO A 488 -8.88 -3.73 -23.08
C PRO A 488 -10.09 -3.21 -23.87
N SER A 489 -11.31 -3.48 -23.38
CA SER A 489 -12.57 -3.00 -23.95
C SER A 489 -12.94 -1.56 -23.58
N GLY A 490 -12.22 -0.93 -22.65
CA GLY A 490 -12.48 0.43 -22.19
C GLY A 490 -12.55 0.58 -20.66
N LEU A 491 -12.91 1.78 -20.22
CA LEU A 491 -13.16 2.07 -18.81
C LEU A 491 -14.51 1.46 -18.38
N LYS A 492 -14.51 0.69 -17.30
CA LYS A 492 -15.73 0.10 -16.73
C LYS A 492 -15.91 0.49 -15.27
N LYS A 493 -17.11 0.91 -14.90
CA LYS A 493 -17.54 1.04 -13.51
C LYS A 493 -17.95 -0.34 -12.99
N MET A 494 -17.22 -0.84 -12.00
CA MET A 494 -17.38 -2.18 -11.46
C MET A 494 -18.25 -2.22 -10.19
N GLY A 495 -18.62 -1.06 -9.66
CA GLY A 495 -19.47 -0.89 -8.48
C GLY A 495 -19.13 0.41 -7.72
N GLU A 496 -19.59 0.52 -6.47
CA GLU A 496 -19.25 1.61 -5.56
C GLU A 496 -18.83 1.08 -4.19
N LEU A 497 -17.75 1.62 -3.63
CA LEU A 497 -17.21 1.28 -2.31
C LEU A 497 -17.57 2.38 -1.29
N GLN A 498 -18.25 2.01 -0.22
CA GLN A 498 -18.62 2.91 0.87
C GLN A 498 -17.56 2.88 1.96
N LEU A 499 -17.01 4.06 2.27
CA LEU A 499 -15.97 4.24 3.27
C LEU A 499 -16.34 5.34 4.25
N ALA A 500 -15.92 5.13 5.50
CA ALA A 500 -15.86 6.15 6.51
C ALA A 500 -14.40 6.36 6.93
N PHE A 501 -13.94 7.59 7.09
CA PHE A 501 -12.59 7.83 7.63
C PHE A 501 -12.52 9.11 8.46
N ARG A 502 -11.61 9.09 9.43
CA ARG A 502 -11.30 10.20 10.33
C ARG A 502 -9.79 10.30 10.49
N LEU A 503 -9.25 11.51 10.33
CA LEU A 503 -7.86 11.81 10.64
C LEU A 503 -7.82 12.62 11.93
N THR A 504 -7.35 12.02 13.02
CA THR A 504 -7.09 12.73 14.27
C THR A 504 -5.64 13.16 14.31
N CYS A 505 -5.36 14.36 14.82
CA CYS A 505 -4.00 14.92 14.85
C CYS A 505 -3.66 15.40 16.26
N ILE A 506 -2.48 15.02 16.75
CA ILE A 506 -2.04 15.29 18.13
C ILE A 506 -1.58 16.75 18.28
N SER A 507 -0.89 17.30 17.26
CA SER A 507 -0.35 18.66 17.32
C SER A 507 -0.33 19.37 15.96
N LEU A 508 -1.05 20.48 15.87
CA LEU A 508 -1.03 21.36 14.69
C LEU A 508 0.37 21.96 14.44
N THR A 509 1.09 22.33 15.50
CA THR A 509 2.43 22.93 15.41
C THR A 509 3.44 21.97 14.77
N GLN A 510 3.39 20.69 15.16
CA GLN A 510 4.25 19.66 14.57
C GLN A 510 3.94 19.44 13.08
N ILE A 511 2.66 19.52 12.70
CA ILE A 511 2.22 19.43 11.31
C ILE A 511 2.76 20.61 10.49
N ILE A 512 2.57 21.84 10.96
CA ILE A 512 3.07 23.05 10.29
C ILE A 512 4.59 22.97 10.09
N TYR A 513 5.31 22.56 11.14
CA TYR A 513 6.75 22.37 11.07
C TYR A 513 7.17 21.33 10.02
N LEU A 514 6.39 20.27 9.83
CA LEU A 514 6.69 19.22 8.86
C LEU A 514 6.67 19.73 7.41
N TYR A 515 5.83 20.71 7.08
CA TYR A 515 5.82 21.32 5.75
C TYR A 515 7.15 22.00 5.38
N SER A 516 7.92 22.43 6.38
CA SER A 516 9.27 23.01 6.17
C SER A 516 10.37 21.95 6.02
N ARG A 517 10.06 20.67 6.24
CA ARG A 517 11.02 19.57 6.28
C ARG A 517 10.99 18.75 4.99
N PRO A 518 12.15 18.19 4.58
CA PRO A 518 12.22 17.26 3.45
C PRO A 518 11.26 16.09 3.63
N LEU A 519 10.79 15.56 2.50
CA LEU A 519 9.82 14.47 2.43
C LEU A 519 10.52 13.13 2.73
N LEU A 520 11.67 12.88 2.09
CA LEU A 520 12.44 11.65 2.32
C LEU A 520 13.53 11.83 3.41
N PRO A 521 14.06 10.73 3.95
CA PRO A 521 15.23 10.75 4.84
C PRO A 521 16.45 11.39 4.19
N LYS A 522 17.37 11.91 5.02
CA LYS A 522 18.57 12.66 4.57
C LYS A 522 19.41 11.90 3.54
N MET A 523 19.53 10.58 3.67
CA MET A 523 20.36 9.75 2.80
C MET A 523 19.96 9.83 1.32
N HIS A 524 18.65 9.95 1.02
CA HIS A 524 18.12 10.09 -0.34
C HIS A 524 18.59 11.36 -1.06
N TYR A 525 19.05 12.38 -0.33
CA TYR A 525 19.56 13.63 -0.91
C TYR A 525 21.09 13.71 -0.92
N ILE A 526 21.75 13.10 0.07
CA ILE A 526 23.22 13.15 0.20
C ILE A 526 23.88 12.13 -0.73
N GLN A 527 23.31 10.93 -0.81
CA GLN A 527 23.76 9.80 -1.65
C GLN A 527 22.55 9.31 -2.46
N ALA A 528 22.10 10.13 -3.40
CA ALA A 528 20.93 9.81 -4.23
C ALA A 528 21.22 8.63 -5.19
N PHE A 529 20.21 7.78 -5.40
CA PHE A 529 20.25 6.75 -6.43
C PHE A 529 19.85 7.34 -7.79
N THR A 530 20.30 6.71 -8.88
CA THR A 530 19.76 7.03 -10.21
C THR A 530 18.32 6.56 -10.32
N ILE A 531 17.54 7.15 -11.23
CA ILE A 531 16.14 6.78 -11.46
C ILE A 531 16.02 5.28 -11.81
N SER A 532 16.89 4.79 -12.70
CA SER A 532 16.91 3.38 -13.11
C SER A 532 17.28 2.41 -11.98
N GLN A 533 18.19 2.80 -11.08
CA GLN A 533 18.50 2.01 -9.89
C GLN A 533 17.30 1.95 -8.94
N LEU A 534 16.64 3.08 -8.70
CA LEU A 534 15.51 3.18 -7.81
C LEU A 534 14.32 2.34 -8.30
N ASP A 535 14.02 2.37 -9.59
CA ASP A 535 12.95 1.55 -10.17
C ASP A 535 13.22 0.04 -10.03
N ARG A 536 14.46 -0.39 -10.30
CA ARG A 536 14.88 -1.79 -10.10
C ARG A 536 14.77 -2.20 -8.63
N LEU A 537 15.32 -1.39 -7.72
CA LEU A 537 15.27 -1.66 -6.29
C LEU A 537 13.83 -1.70 -5.77
N ARG A 538 12.94 -0.85 -6.27
CA ARG A 538 11.52 -0.88 -5.92
C ARG A 538 10.84 -2.18 -6.36
N TYR A 539 11.14 -2.66 -7.57
CA TYR A 539 10.62 -3.94 -8.04
C TYR A 539 11.08 -5.10 -7.14
N GLU A 540 12.34 -5.11 -6.73
CA GLU A 540 12.86 -6.12 -5.81
C GLU A 540 12.24 -6.02 -4.40
N ALA A 541 12.07 -4.80 -3.88
CA ALA A 541 11.36 -4.56 -2.63
C ALA A 541 9.94 -5.13 -2.67
N MET A 542 9.21 -4.88 -3.77
CA MET A 542 7.87 -5.42 -3.97
C MET A 542 7.87 -6.96 -4.00
N ASN A 543 8.79 -7.60 -4.73
CA ASN A 543 8.86 -9.06 -4.79
C ASN A 543 9.07 -9.69 -3.41
N ILE A 544 9.90 -9.07 -2.57
CA ILE A 544 10.13 -9.53 -1.19
C ILE A 544 8.85 -9.37 -0.35
N VAL A 545 8.16 -8.23 -0.44
CA VAL A 545 6.88 -8.01 0.25
C VAL A 545 5.83 -9.02 -0.20
N ALA A 546 5.67 -9.22 -1.50
CA ALA A 546 4.74 -10.20 -2.08
C ALA A 546 5.04 -11.63 -1.62
N SER A 547 6.31 -12.03 -1.58
CA SER A 547 6.72 -13.35 -1.10
C SER A 547 6.40 -13.54 0.39
N ARG A 548 6.66 -12.53 1.23
CA ARG A 548 6.37 -12.60 2.68
C ARG A 548 4.86 -12.63 2.96
N LEU A 549 4.08 -11.77 2.31
CA LEU A 549 2.63 -11.72 2.49
C LEU A 549 1.91 -12.94 1.88
N GLY A 550 2.48 -13.55 0.84
CA GLY A 550 1.98 -14.79 0.24
C GLY A 550 2.16 -16.04 1.10
N ARG A 551 3.00 -15.99 2.14
CA ARG A 551 3.17 -17.10 3.12
C ARG A 551 2.23 -16.99 4.32
N ALA A 552 1.47 -15.90 4.43
CA ALA A 552 0.53 -15.71 5.52
C ALA A 552 -0.78 -16.47 5.28
N GLU A 553 -1.58 -16.68 6.33
CA GLU A 553 -2.88 -17.35 6.23
C GLU A 553 -4.02 -16.40 6.70
N PRO A 554 -4.95 -15.96 5.83
CA PRO A 554 -4.96 -16.17 4.38
C PRO A 554 -3.80 -15.48 3.64
N PRO A 555 -3.35 -16.01 2.49
CA PRO A 555 -2.25 -15.43 1.74
C PRO A 555 -2.68 -14.17 0.98
N LEU A 556 -1.87 -13.12 1.03
CA LEU A 556 -2.00 -11.99 0.11
C LEU A 556 -1.05 -12.23 -1.06
N ARG A 557 -1.59 -12.71 -2.18
CA ARG A 557 -0.81 -13.16 -3.33
C ARG A 557 -0.17 -12.00 -4.11
N LYS A 558 0.79 -12.35 -4.96
CA LYS A 558 1.63 -11.40 -5.71
C LYS A 558 0.80 -10.43 -6.55
N GLU A 559 -0.24 -10.91 -7.24
CA GLU A 559 -1.11 -10.09 -8.08
C GLU A 559 -1.85 -8.99 -7.32
N VAL A 560 -2.21 -9.25 -6.05
CA VAL A 560 -2.87 -8.29 -5.18
C VAL A 560 -1.88 -7.22 -4.73
N VAL A 561 -0.68 -7.65 -4.34
CA VAL A 561 0.41 -6.75 -3.93
C VAL A 561 0.86 -5.86 -5.09
N GLU A 562 1.04 -6.42 -6.29
CA GLU A 562 1.38 -5.67 -7.50
C GLU A 562 0.33 -4.61 -7.84
N TYR A 563 -0.96 -4.99 -7.73
CA TYR A 563 -2.07 -4.06 -7.98
C TYR A 563 -2.15 -2.93 -6.96
N MET A 564 -1.88 -3.22 -5.68
CA MET A 564 -1.93 -2.22 -4.61
C MET A 564 -0.74 -1.26 -4.66
N LEU A 565 0.45 -1.71 -5.08
CA LEU A 565 1.69 -0.91 -5.12
C LEU A 565 1.94 -0.17 -6.44
N ASP A 566 1.08 -0.34 -7.46
CA ASP A 566 1.27 0.19 -8.82
C ASP A 566 2.61 -0.17 -9.44
N VAL A 567 2.94 -1.46 -9.45
CA VAL A 567 4.18 -1.91 -10.08
C VAL A 567 4.22 -1.45 -11.54
N ASP A 568 3.14 -1.54 -12.31
CA ASP A 568 3.16 -1.11 -13.72
C ASP A 568 3.12 0.42 -13.94
N SER A 569 3.28 1.25 -12.90
CA SER A 569 3.28 2.71 -13.03
C SER A 569 4.41 3.26 -13.92
N HIS A 570 5.53 2.55 -13.98
CA HIS A 570 6.70 2.94 -14.78
C HIS A 570 6.66 2.45 -16.23
N MET A 571 5.70 1.58 -16.58
CA MET A 571 5.49 1.23 -17.98
C MET A 571 4.94 2.44 -18.73
N TRP A 572 5.53 2.70 -19.90
CA TRP A 572 5.11 3.82 -20.74
C TRP A 572 3.69 3.56 -21.27
N SER A 573 2.82 4.57 -21.22
CA SER A 573 1.47 4.53 -21.80
C SER A 573 1.18 5.81 -22.56
N MET A 574 0.62 5.67 -23.76
CA MET A 574 0.20 6.78 -24.61
C MET A 574 -0.88 7.63 -23.93
N ARG A 575 -1.86 6.97 -23.30
CA ARG A 575 -2.97 7.61 -22.58
C ARG A 575 -2.45 8.50 -21.46
N ARG A 576 -1.56 7.98 -20.61
CA ARG A 576 -0.95 8.75 -19.51
C ARG A 576 -0.16 9.96 -20.03
N SER A 577 0.55 9.79 -21.16
CA SER A 577 1.29 10.88 -21.81
C SER A 577 0.36 12.00 -22.32
N LYS A 578 -0.75 11.64 -22.97
CA LYS A 578 -1.78 12.61 -23.40
C LYS A 578 -2.46 13.31 -22.21
N ALA A 579 -2.84 12.56 -21.17
CA ALA A 579 -3.41 13.11 -19.96
C ALA A 579 -2.49 14.17 -19.31
N ASN A 580 -1.19 13.85 -19.19
CA ASN A 580 -0.19 14.80 -18.70
C ASN A 580 -0.04 16.01 -19.64
N PHE A 581 -0.08 15.83 -20.96
CA PHE A 581 -0.05 16.94 -21.92
C PHE A 581 -1.25 17.89 -21.75
N PHE A 582 -2.48 17.36 -21.68
CA PHE A 582 -3.67 18.19 -21.48
C PHE A 582 -3.66 18.91 -20.13
N ARG A 583 -3.09 18.30 -19.09
CA ARG A 583 -2.85 18.97 -17.81
C ARG A 583 -1.92 20.16 -17.97
N ILE A 584 -0.81 20.01 -18.71
CA ILE A 584 0.09 21.14 -19.01
C ILE A 584 -0.65 22.22 -19.80
N ALA A 585 -1.39 21.85 -20.85
CA ALA A 585 -2.14 22.81 -21.66
C ALA A 585 -3.19 23.57 -20.83
N SER A 586 -3.87 22.90 -19.89
CA SER A 586 -4.84 23.53 -18.98
C SER A 586 -4.20 24.52 -17.99
N PHE A 587 -2.92 24.36 -17.65
CA PHE A 587 -2.21 25.37 -16.88
C PHE A 587 -1.98 26.65 -17.70
N PHE A 588 -1.63 26.50 -18.98
CA PHE A 588 -1.42 27.64 -19.88
C PHE A 588 -2.72 28.34 -20.29
N SER A 589 -3.89 27.71 -20.17
CA SER A 589 -5.17 28.36 -20.50
C SER A 589 -5.43 29.59 -19.63
N GLY A 590 -5.02 29.59 -18.35
CA GLY A 590 -5.12 30.76 -17.48
C GLY A 590 -4.28 31.95 -17.95
N LEU A 591 -3.13 31.69 -18.58
CA LEU A 591 -2.32 32.75 -19.22
C LEU A 591 -3.00 33.28 -20.49
N VAL A 592 -3.67 32.40 -21.25
CA VAL A 592 -4.48 32.80 -22.41
C VAL A 592 -5.69 33.62 -21.97
N ASP A 593 -6.35 33.28 -20.86
CA ASP A 593 -7.46 34.04 -20.27
C ASP A 593 -6.97 35.41 -19.78
N THR A 594 -5.81 35.47 -19.12
CA THR A 594 -5.18 36.72 -18.68
C THR A 594 -4.81 37.61 -19.87
N SER A 595 -4.23 37.03 -20.92
CA SER A 595 -3.91 37.76 -22.17
C SER A 595 -5.18 38.29 -22.85
N ARG A 596 -6.26 37.49 -22.89
CA ARG A 596 -7.57 37.95 -23.36
C ARG A 596 -8.13 39.07 -22.50
N TRP A 597 -8.03 38.99 -21.18
CA TRP A 597 -8.46 40.06 -20.27
C TRP A 597 -7.66 41.35 -20.48
N ILE A 598 -6.33 41.27 -20.62
CA ILE A 598 -5.49 42.43 -20.96
C ILE A 598 -5.93 43.02 -22.30
N SER A 599 -6.20 42.19 -23.31
CA SER A 599 -6.73 42.65 -24.61
C SER A 599 -8.07 43.38 -24.46
N GLN A 600 -8.96 42.90 -23.59
CA GLN A 600 -10.24 43.58 -23.29
C GLN A 600 -10.05 44.93 -22.59
N VAL A 601 -9.05 45.05 -21.71
CA VAL A 601 -8.66 46.31 -21.06
C VAL A 601 -8.09 47.28 -22.09
N CYS A 602 -7.21 46.82 -22.98
CA CYS A 602 -6.67 47.63 -24.08
C CYS A 602 -7.75 48.10 -25.06
N GLN A 603 -8.81 47.30 -25.25
CA GLN A 603 -9.96 47.62 -26.09
C GLN A 603 -11.03 48.46 -25.37
N TRP A 604 -10.80 48.90 -24.12
CA TRP A 604 -11.73 49.74 -23.33
C TRP A 604 -13.16 49.19 -23.20
N LYS A 605 -13.34 47.85 -23.23
CA LYS A 605 -14.69 47.25 -23.16
C LYS A 605 -15.44 47.61 -21.89
N ASN A 606 -14.73 47.79 -20.77
CA ASN A 606 -15.27 48.34 -19.54
C ASN A 606 -14.41 49.55 -19.12
N PRO A 607 -14.95 50.78 -19.25
CA PRO A 607 -14.15 51.98 -19.05
C PRO A 607 -13.70 52.15 -17.60
N ILE A 608 -14.52 51.73 -16.62
CA ILE A 608 -14.20 51.85 -15.20
C ILE A 608 -13.00 50.98 -14.83
N THR A 609 -13.02 49.70 -15.22
CA THR A 609 -11.90 48.79 -14.95
C THR A 609 -10.64 49.23 -15.67
N THR A 610 -10.77 49.78 -16.88
CA THR A 610 -9.63 50.25 -17.66
C THR A 610 -8.97 51.45 -16.99
N VAL A 611 -9.75 52.44 -16.54
CA VAL A 611 -9.24 53.59 -15.77
C VAL A 611 -8.54 53.13 -14.48
N LEU A 612 -9.13 52.19 -13.73
CA LEU A 612 -8.51 51.64 -12.51
C LEU A 612 -7.17 50.93 -12.80
N VAL A 613 -7.08 50.16 -13.88
CA VAL A 613 -5.83 49.50 -14.30
C VAL A 613 -4.78 50.53 -14.70
N HIS A 614 -5.15 51.60 -15.40
CA HIS A 614 -4.21 52.68 -15.75
C HIS A 614 -3.71 53.42 -14.50
N VAL A 615 -4.59 53.73 -13.54
CA VAL A 615 -4.21 54.34 -12.26
C VAL A 615 -3.25 53.42 -11.51
N LEU A 616 -3.56 52.12 -11.42
CA LEU A 616 -2.68 51.13 -10.79
C LEU A 616 -1.33 51.04 -11.50
N LEU A 617 -1.32 51.02 -12.84
CA LEU A 617 -0.09 51.00 -13.64
C LEU A 617 0.76 52.24 -13.38
N CYS A 618 0.16 53.44 -13.36
CA CYS A 618 0.87 54.68 -13.03
C CYS A 618 1.48 54.62 -11.62
N ILE A 619 0.73 54.12 -10.62
CA ILE A 619 1.24 53.96 -9.25
C ILE A 619 2.44 53.00 -9.22
N LEU A 620 2.33 51.85 -9.89
CA LEU A 620 3.40 50.84 -9.92
C LEU A 620 4.65 51.30 -10.69
N VAL A 621 4.48 52.11 -11.74
CA VAL A 621 5.59 52.70 -12.50
C VAL A 621 6.28 53.80 -11.69
N CYS A 622 5.51 54.65 -11.00
CA CYS A 622 6.06 55.70 -10.13
C CYS A 622 6.75 55.13 -8.87
N TYR A 623 6.27 53.99 -8.37
CA TYR A 623 6.77 53.34 -7.16
C TYR A 623 7.01 51.84 -7.42
N PRO A 624 8.11 51.47 -8.11
CA PRO A 624 8.42 50.08 -8.42
C PRO A 624 8.61 49.20 -7.17
N GLU A 625 8.90 49.81 -6.02
CA GLU A 625 8.97 49.14 -4.72
C GLU A 625 7.63 48.49 -4.31
N LEU A 626 6.50 48.98 -4.82
CA LEU A 626 5.17 48.45 -4.54
C LEU A 626 4.79 47.22 -5.39
N ILE A 627 5.56 46.87 -6.43
CA ILE A 627 5.22 45.76 -7.35
C ILE A 627 5.14 44.42 -6.61
N LEU A 628 6.16 44.07 -5.81
CA LEU A 628 6.16 42.81 -5.07
C LEU A 628 5.12 42.79 -3.93
N PRO A 629 5.01 43.83 -3.06
CA PRO A 629 3.96 43.89 -2.04
C PRO A 629 2.54 43.75 -2.60
N THR A 630 2.21 44.49 -3.66
CA THR A 630 0.89 44.41 -4.30
C THR A 630 0.63 43.03 -4.89
N GLY A 631 1.63 42.39 -5.52
CA GLY A 631 1.54 41.01 -5.99
C GLY A 631 1.21 40.01 -4.89
N PHE A 632 1.88 40.06 -3.74
CA PHE A 632 1.58 39.18 -2.60
C PHE A 632 0.21 39.45 -1.98
N LEU A 633 -0.23 40.70 -1.91
CA LEU A 633 -1.58 41.05 -1.45
C LEU A 633 -2.66 40.52 -2.41
N TYR A 634 -2.46 40.63 -3.72
CA TYR A 634 -3.38 40.04 -4.69
C TYR A 634 -3.49 38.53 -4.52
N MET A 635 -2.36 37.83 -4.33
CA MET A 635 -2.36 36.38 -4.05
C MET A 635 -3.12 36.06 -2.76
N PHE A 636 -2.96 36.88 -1.71
CA PHE A 636 -3.71 36.73 -0.46
C PHE A 636 -5.23 36.88 -0.68
N PHE A 637 -5.67 37.96 -1.33
CA PHE A 637 -7.09 38.21 -1.57
C PHE A 637 -7.72 37.17 -2.51
N ILE A 638 -7.01 36.73 -3.56
CA ILE A 638 -7.47 35.67 -4.46
C ILE A 638 -7.66 34.36 -3.68
N ALA A 639 -6.70 33.97 -2.84
CA ALA A 639 -6.87 32.77 -2.02
C ALA A 639 -8.02 32.92 -1.02
N VAL A 640 -8.18 34.05 -0.32
CA VAL A 640 -9.32 34.29 0.57
C VAL A 640 -10.65 34.22 -0.19
N TRP A 641 -10.71 34.75 -1.41
CA TRP A 641 -11.88 34.66 -2.28
C TRP A 641 -12.18 33.21 -2.66
N ASN A 642 -11.16 32.46 -3.07
CA ASN A 642 -11.27 31.05 -3.46
C ASN A 642 -11.73 30.13 -2.31
N PHE A 643 -11.61 30.54 -1.05
CA PHE A 643 -12.13 29.78 0.09
C PHE A 643 -13.63 29.48 -0.05
N ARG A 644 -14.40 30.40 -0.65
CA ARG A 644 -15.83 30.24 -0.92
C ARG A 644 -16.15 29.14 -1.94
N PHE A 645 -15.18 28.84 -2.82
CA PHE A 645 -15.31 27.84 -3.88
C PHE A 645 -14.49 26.57 -3.58
N ARG A 646 -14.08 26.37 -2.32
CA ARG A 646 -13.31 25.20 -1.93
C ARG A 646 -14.09 23.92 -2.17
N ALA A 647 -13.40 22.87 -2.60
CA ALA A 647 -14.01 21.56 -2.77
C ALA A 647 -14.37 20.98 -1.39
N SER A 648 -15.64 20.58 -1.22
CA SER A 648 -16.13 19.99 0.03
C SER A 648 -15.75 18.50 0.19
N HIS A 649 -15.37 17.85 -0.91
CA HIS A 649 -15.11 16.42 -0.96
C HIS A 649 -13.62 16.13 -1.22
N PRO A 650 -13.06 15.07 -0.61
CA PRO A 650 -11.71 14.61 -0.93
C PRO A 650 -11.57 14.29 -2.42
N PRO A 651 -10.35 14.44 -2.99
CA PRO A 651 -10.12 14.08 -4.38
C PRO A 651 -10.43 12.59 -4.60
N HIS A 652 -11.09 12.30 -5.71
CA HIS A 652 -11.31 10.95 -6.21
C HIS A 652 -10.67 10.79 -7.59
N MET A 653 -10.76 9.58 -8.09
CA MET A 653 -10.37 9.21 -9.43
C MET A 653 -11.24 9.94 -10.47
N ASP A 654 -10.61 10.74 -11.34
CA ASP A 654 -11.29 11.53 -12.38
C ASP A 654 -10.99 10.92 -13.76
N THR A 655 -12.06 10.47 -14.41
CA THR A 655 -12.04 9.79 -15.71
C THR A 655 -11.59 10.71 -16.85
N LYS A 656 -12.01 11.97 -16.81
CA LYS A 656 -11.66 12.99 -17.81
C LYS A 656 -10.21 13.39 -17.70
N MET A 657 -9.77 13.62 -16.46
CA MET A 657 -8.38 13.96 -16.19
C MET A 657 -7.41 12.84 -16.60
N SER A 658 -7.84 11.59 -16.45
CA SER A 658 -7.07 10.40 -16.84
C SER A 658 -7.09 10.09 -18.34
N TRP A 659 -7.79 10.92 -19.13
CA TRP A 659 -8.11 10.67 -20.54
C TRP A 659 -8.73 9.29 -20.78
N ALA A 660 -9.49 8.74 -19.83
CA ALA A 660 -9.98 7.36 -19.90
C ALA A 660 -11.23 7.19 -20.80
N GLU A 661 -11.98 8.27 -21.05
CA GLU A 661 -13.19 8.26 -21.87
C GLU A 661 -12.91 8.43 -23.38
N GLY A 662 -11.75 9.00 -23.74
CA GLY A 662 -11.37 9.31 -25.13
C GLY A 662 -10.25 8.42 -25.68
N VAL A 663 -10.04 7.23 -25.11
CA VAL A 663 -8.96 6.32 -25.50
C VAL A 663 -9.36 5.50 -26.71
N HIS A 664 -8.47 5.39 -27.69
CA HIS A 664 -8.67 4.48 -28.82
C HIS A 664 -8.37 3.03 -28.37
N PRO A 665 -9.09 2.00 -28.85
CA PRO A 665 -8.83 0.60 -28.49
C PRO A 665 -7.35 0.17 -28.66
N ASP A 666 -6.67 0.66 -29.71
CA ASP A 666 -5.25 0.37 -29.93
C ASP A 666 -4.30 0.94 -28.87
N GLU A 667 -4.70 2.01 -28.17
CA GLU A 667 -3.93 2.58 -27.06
C GLU A 667 -4.12 1.76 -25.78
N LEU A 668 -5.30 1.17 -25.58
CA LEU A 668 -5.53 0.20 -24.51
C LEU A 668 -4.77 -1.10 -24.79
N ASP A 669 -4.80 -1.58 -26.03
CA ASP A 669 -4.04 -2.77 -26.43
C ASP A 669 -2.53 -2.61 -26.19
N GLU A 670 -2.00 -1.40 -26.38
CA GLU A 670 -0.60 -1.09 -26.07
C GLU A 670 -0.31 -1.09 -24.56
N GLU A 671 -1.21 -0.57 -23.73
CA GLU A 671 -1.05 -0.52 -22.27
C GLU A 671 -1.13 -1.91 -21.61
N PHE A 672 -1.85 -2.85 -22.23
CA PHE A 672 -1.98 -4.24 -21.77
C PHE A 672 -1.07 -5.25 -22.49
N ASP A 673 -0.24 -4.80 -23.43
CA ASP A 673 0.74 -5.66 -24.10
C ASP A 673 1.87 -6.05 -23.14
N THR A 674 2.45 -7.23 -23.35
CA THR A 674 3.60 -7.68 -22.57
C THR A 674 4.87 -6.96 -22.99
N PHE A 675 5.88 -6.95 -22.11
CA PHE A 675 7.22 -6.53 -22.48
C PHE A 675 8.19 -7.74 -22.39
N PRO A 676 8.84 -8.16 -23.50
CA PRO A 676 8.75 -7.64 -24.87
C PRO A 676 7.37 -7.86 -25.53
N THR A 677 7.07 -7.04 -26.54
CA THR A 677 5.76 -7.01 -27.23
C THR A 677 5.39 -8.37 -27.82
N SER A 678 4.14 -8.75 -27.63
CA SER A 678 3.55 -9.95 -28.24
C SER A 678 3.00 -9.70 -29.66
N ARG A 679 3.03 -8.43 -30.11
CA ARG A 679 2.42 -7.98 -31.36
C ARG A 679 3.39 -8.04 -32.55
N ALA A 680 2.82 -8.08 -33.75
CA ALA A 680 3.58 -8.12 -35.00
C ALA A 680 4.37 -6.82 -35.25
N GLN A 681 5.47 -6.92 -36.01
CA GLN A 681 6.46 -5.83 -36.19
C GLN A 681 5.89 -4.57 -36.86
N ASP A 682 4.92 -4.74 -37.76
CA ASP A 682 4.17 -3.68 -38.42
C ASP A 682 3.34 -2.84 -37.44
N VAL A 683 2.65 -3.49 -36.49
CA VAL A 683 1.92 -2.80 -35.41
C VAL A 683 2.89 -2.01 -34.53
N VAL A 684 4.06 -2.57 -34.23
CA VAL A 684 5.11 -1.90 -33.43
C VAL A 684 5.64 -0.66 -34.18
N ARG A 685 5.87 -0.76 -35.49
CA ARG A 685 6.31 0.37 -36.31
C ARG A 685 5.28 1.51 -36.32
N MET A 686 4.01 1.18 -36.51
CA MET A 686 2.91 2.16 -36.42
C MET A 686 2.85 2.83 -35.04
N ARG A 687 2.97 2.06 -33.95
CA ARG A 687 3.02 2.60 -32.58
C ARG A 687 4.21 3.55 -32.40
N TYR A 688 5.39 3.17 -32.89
CA TYR A 688 6.59 4.00 -32.81
C TYR A 688 6.42 5.35 -33.53
N ASP A 689 5.91 5.35 -34.76
CA ASP A 689 5.69 6.58 -35.53
C ASP A 689 4.67 7.49 -34.84
N ARG A 690 3.61 6.90 -34.26
CA ARG A 690 2.63 7.61 -33.44
C ARG A 690 3.29 8.25 -32.22
N VAL A 691 4.13 7.52 -31.49
CA VAL A 691 4.90 8.03 -30.33
C VAL A 691 5.78 9.20 -30.75
N ARG A 692 6.49 9.09 -31.88
CA ARG A 692 7.34 10.16 -32.40
C ARG A 692 6.54 11.44 -32.69
N SER A 693 5.34 11.31 -33.24
CA SER A 693 4.46 12.48 -33.51
C SER A 693 4.00 13.18 -32.21
N VAL A 694 3.66 12.41 -31.18
CA VAL A 694 3.20 12.93 -29.89
C VAL A 694 4.37 13.49 -29.09
N ALA A 695 5.51 12.80 -29.08
CA ALA A 695 6.75 13.27 -28.47
C ALA A 695 7.18 14.61 -29.07
N GLY A 696 7.03 14.82 -30.38
CA GLY A 696 7.28 16.13 -31.02
C GLY A 696 6.37 17.25 -30.48
N ARG A 697 5.10 16.97 -30.20
CA ARG A 697 4.15 17.92 -29.60
C ARG A 697 4.40 18.16 -28.10
N ILE A 698 4.92 17.15 -27.39
CA ILE A 698 5.28 17.26 -25.98
C ILE A 698 6.64 17.97 -25.81
N GLN A 699 7.57 17.79 -26.75
CA GLN A 699 8.89 18.43 -26.72
C GLN A 699 8.79 19.96 -26.73
N SER A 700 7.77 20.52 -27.39
CA SER A 700 7.49 21.96 -27.34
C SER A 700 6.85 22.43 -26.03
N VAL A 701 6.32 21.52 -25.20
CA VAL A 701 5.55 21.78 -23.98
C VAL A 701 6.15 20.93 -22.84
N VAL A 702 7.33 21.32 -22.35
CA VAL A 702 8.19 20.47 -21.52
C VAL A 702 7.53 20.04 -20.20
N GLY A 703 7.68 18.73 -19.90
CA GLY A 703 6.82 17.91 -19.04
C GLY A 703 6.86 18.14 -17.52
N ASP A 704 7.90 18.75 -16.96
CA ASP A 704 7.92 19.03 -15.51
C ASP A 704 7.07 20.26 -15.13
N MET A 705 6.69 21.06 -16.12
CA MET A 705 5.96 22.30 -15.90
C MET A 705 4.53 22.07 -15.40
N ALA A 706 3.84 20.98 -15.78
CA ALA A 706 2.48 20.71 -15.26
C ALA A 706 2.48 20.46 -13.76
N THR A 707 3.33 19.54 -13.30
CA THR A 707 3.34 19.17 -11.89
C THR A 707 3.76 20.36 -11.02
N GLN A 708 4.70 21.17 -11.50
CA GLN A 708 5.07 22.40 -10.78
C GLN A 708 3.95 23.45 -10.88
N GLY A 709 3.39 23.73 -12.06
CA GLY A 709 2.32 24.70 -12.25
C GLY A 709 1.05 24.38 -11.44
N GLU A 710 0.65 23.11 -11.38
CA GLU A 710 -0.48 22.67 -10.56
C GLU A 710 -0.24 22.82 -9.07
N ARG A 711 0.98 22.54 -8.59
CA ARG A 711 1.34 22.77 -7.19
C ARG A 711 1.29 24.25 -6.84
N PHE A 712 1.67 25.12 -7.78
CA PHE A 712 1.50 26.57 -7.60
C PHE A 712 0.02 26.96 -7.50
N LEU A 713 -0.84 26.45 -8.39
CA LEU A 713 -2.28 26.65 -8.29
C LEU A 713 -2.88 26.01 -7.03
N ALA A 714 -2.30 24.91 -6.55
CA ALA A 714 -2.75 24.21 -5.36
C ALA A 714 -2.68 25.13 -4.12
N LEU A 715 -1.69 26.03 -4.05
CA LEU A 715 -1.54 27.04 -3.00
C LEU A 715 -2.80 27.88 -2.81
N LEU A 716 -3.47 28.24 -3.91
CA LEU A 716 -4.65 29.11 -3.92
C LEU A 716 -5.98 28.34 -3.95
N SER A 717 -5.94 27.02 -4.09
CA SER A 717 -7.11 26.17 -4.35
C SER A 717 -7.78 25.60 -3.09
N TRP A 718 -7.18 25.77 -1.91
CA TRP A 718 -7.62 25.19 -0.64
C TRP A 718 -7.75 23.65 -0.61
N ARG A 719 -7.10 22.95 -1.55
CA ARG A 719 -7.04 21.48 -1.55
C ARG A 719 -6.35 20.90 -0.31
N ASP A 720 -5.33 21.60 0.16
CA ASP A 720 -4.72 21.36 1.46
C ASP A 720 -4.94 22.62 2.32
N PRO A 721 -5.95 22.61 3.21
CA PRO A 721 -6.29 23.79 4.01
C PRO A 721 -5.11 24.31 4.84
N ARG A 722 -4.24 23.40 5.29
CA ARG A 722 -3.07 23.74 6.13
C ARG A 722 -2.00 24.43 5.29
N ALA A 723 -1.66 23.86 4.15
CA ALA A 723 -0.66 24.45 3.26
C ALA A 723 -1.12 25.82 2.73
N THR A 724 -2.39 25.95 2.31
CA THR A 724 -2.92 27.25 1.86
C THR A 724 -2.90 28.29 2.98
N THR A 725 -3.20 27.91 4.23
CA THR A 725 -3.13 28.83 5.38
C THR A 725 -1.70 29.29 5.68
N ILE A 726 -0.72 28.37 5.64
CA ILE A 726 0.71 28.71 5.78
C ILE A 726 1.14 29.67 4.66
N PHE A 727 0.71 29.42 3.43
CA PHE A 727 1.01 30.28 2.29
C PHE A 727 0.35 31.66 2.39
N LEU A 728 -0.89 31.75 2.87
CA LEU A 728 -1.58 33.02 3.11
C LEU A 728 -0.85 33.87 4.16
N LEU A 729 -0.44 33.25 5.27
CA LEU A 729 0.37 33.94 6.30
C LEU A 729 1.69 34.41 5.70
N PHE A 730 2.36 33.57 4.91
CA PHE A 730 3.58 33.94 4.20
C PHE A 730 3.36 35.13 3.25
N CYS A 731 2.30 35.13 2.44
CA CYS A 731 1.98 36.24 1.52
C CYS A 731 1.73 37.53 2.29
N LEU A 732 0.99 37.48 3.41
CA LEU A 732 0.72 38.65 4.23
C LEU A 732 2.01 39.20 4.86
N CYS A 733 2.83 38.33 5.49
CA CYS A 733 4.10 38.73 6.06
C CYS A 733 5.08 39.24 5.00
N ALA A 734 5.16 38.58 3.84
CA ALA A 734 6.02 39.01 2.74
C ALA A 734 5.59 40.37 2.19
N ALA A 735 4.28 40.63 2.07
CA ALA A 735 3.77 41.94 1.67
C ALA A 735 4.19 43.05 2.65
N VAL A 736 4.06 42.82 3.96
CA VAL A 736 4.46 43.78 5.00
C VAL A 736 5.98 44.01 4.98
N VAL A 737 6.77 42.94 4.94
CA VAL A 737 8.24 43.04 4.96
C VAL A 737 8.76 43.75 3.71
N LEU A 738 8.23 43.42 2.53
CA LEU A 738 8.64 44.04 1.27
C LEU A 738 8.12 45.48 1.12
N PHE A 739 7.05 45.84 1.84
CA PHE A 739 6.58 47.23 1.91
C PHE A 739 7.52 48.10 2.76
N VAL A 740 8.05 47.55 3.86
CA VAL A 740 8.96 48.29 4.76
C VAL A 740 10.40 48.27 4.28
N THR A 741 10.82 47.23 3.55
CA THR A 741 12.22 47.03 3.15
C THR A 741 12.47 47.54 1.74
N PRO A 742 13.43 48.47 1.53
CA PRO A 742 13.82 48.92 0.19
C PRO A 742 14.23 47.77 -0.73
N PHE A 743 13.80 47.82 -2.00
CA PHE A 743 14.09 46.78 -2.99
C PHE A 743 15.59 46.46 -3.14
N LYS A 744 16.44 47.48 -3.00
CA LYS A 744 17.91 47.36 -3.05
C LYS A 744 18.48 46.42 -1.99
N ILE A 745 17.93 46.44 -0.77
CA ILE A 745 18.38 45.57 0.33
C ILE A 745 17.97 44.13 0.06
N VAL A 746 16.76 43.92 -0.48
CA VAL A 746 16.25 42.60 -0.86
C VAL A 746 17.12 41.99 -1.97
N THR A 747 17.40 42.73 -3.04
CA THR A 747 18.22 42.23 -4.16
C THR A 747 19.66 41.95 -3.73
N LEU A 748 20.27 42.81 -2.90
CA LEU A 748 21.60 42.56 -2.34
C LEU A 748 21.62 41.28 -1.49
N SER A 749 20.63 41.11 -0.61
CA SER A 749 20.54 39.94 0.27
C SER A 749 20.34 38.64 -0.52
N VAL A 750 19.45 38.66 -1.52
CA VAL A 750 19.22 37.51 -2.41
C VAL A 750 20.47 37.21 -3.24
N GLY A 751 21.14 38.24 -3.77
CA GLY A 751 22.38 38.10 -4.52
C GLY A 751 23.48 37.42 -3.71
N LEU A 752 23.73 37.90 -2.48
CA LEU A 752 24.70 37.29 -1.56
C LEU A 752 24.33 35.84 -1.20
N PHE A 753 23.04 35.54 -1.00
CA PHE A 753 22.57 34.19 -0.70
C PHE A 753 22.78 33.22 -1.88
N LEU A 754 22.51 33.65 -3.12
CA LEU A 754 22.70 32.84 -4.33
C LEU A 754 24.18 32.63 -4.65
N LEU A 755 25.00 33.67 -4.49
CA LEU A 755 26.44 33.64 -4.72
C LEU A 755 27.23 33.02 -3.56
N ARG A 756 26.56 32.53 -2.50
CA ARG A 756 27.24 31.90 -1.37
C ARG A 756 28.12 30.74 -1.82
N HIS A 757 29.29 30.65 -1.19
CA HIS A 757 30.29 29.62 -1.47
C HIS A 757 29.67 28.20 -1.36
N PRO A 758 30.04 27.23 -2.23
CA PRO A 758 29.49 25.87 -2.21
C PRO A 758 29.55 25.16 -0.86
N ARG A 759 30.54 25.46 0.00
CA ARG A 759 30.64 24.93 1.37
C ARG A 759 29.44 25.31 2.27
N PHE A 760 28.79 26.44 2.00
CA PHE A 760 27.58 26.88 2.71
C PHE A 760 26.28 26.42 2.01
N ARG A 761 26.38 25.72 0.87
CA ARG A 761 25.22 25.13 0.20
C ARG A 761 24.92 23.78 0.86
N SER A 762 23.80 23.71 1.56
CA SER A 762 23.27 22.44 2.05
C SER A 762 22.88 21.54 0.87
N LYS A 763 23.20 20.24 0.96
CA LYS A 763 22.70 19.21 0.03
C LYS A 763 21.22 18.89 0.22
N MET A 764 20.63 19.35 1.34
CA MET A 764 19.21 19.16 1.63
C MET A 764 18.37 20.18 0.85
N PRO A 765 17.14 19.81 0.45
CA PRO A 765 16.22 20.77 -0.16
C PRO A 765 15.92 21.91 0.82
N SER A 766 15.74 23.12 0.26
CA SER A 766 15.34 24.29 1.05
C SER A 766 13.93 24.12 1.62
N ALA A 767 13.58 24.88 2.66
CA ALA A 767 12.25 24.83 3.24
C ALA A 767 11.14 25.16 2.21
N PRO A 768 11.27 26.19 1.33
CA PRO A 768 10.29 26.43 0.28
C PRO A 768 10.19 25.30 -0.75
N SER A 769 11.32 24.69 -1.12
CA SER A 769 11.32 23.53 -2.03
C SER A 769 10.64 22.32 -1.40
N SER A 770 10.86 22.10 -0.10
CA SER A 770 10.22 21.02 0.67
C SER A 770 8.72 21.25 0.80
N PHE A 771 8.31 22.48 1.13
CA PHE A 771 6.91 22.90 1.18
C PHE A 771 6.22 22.64 -0.17
N PHE A 772 6.85 23.05 -1.27
CA PHE A 772 6.28 22.88 -2.60
C PHE A 772 6.13 21.41 -3.01
N ARG A 773 7.12 20.57 -2.70
CA ARG A 773 7.06 19.13 -2.99
C ARG A 773 5.96 18.40 -2.22
N ARG A 774 5.50 18.97 -1.10
CA ARG A 774 4.44 18.44 -0.23
C ARG A 774 3.03 18.79 -0.69
N LEU A 775 2.89 19.73 -1.62
CA LEU A 775 1.59 20.15 -2.13
C LEU A 775 0.94 19.06 -3.00
N PRO A 776 -0.38 18.85 -2.85
CA PRO A 776 -1.11 17.87 -3.64
C PRO A 776 -1.07 18.24 -5.12
N ALA A 777 -0.90 17.23 -5.98
CA ALA A 777 -0.95 17.39 -7.43
C ALA A 777 -2.24 16.77 -7.98
N ARG A 778 -2.71 17.22 -9.15
CA ARG A 778 -3.88 16.59 -9.80
C ARG A 778 -3.60 15.17 -10.29
N ALA A 779 -2.33 14.78 -10.38
CA ALA A 779 -1.90 13.41 -10.64
C ALA A 779 -2.46 12.38 -9.62
N ASP A 780 -2.88 12.84 -8.45
CA ASP A 780 -3.48 11.97 -7.42
C ASP A 780 -4.85 11.39 -7.83
N SER A 781 -5.52 12.07 -8.76
CA SER A 781 -6.83 11.71 -9.30
C SER A 781 -6.75 10.90 -10.60
N MET A 782 -5.55 10.45 -11.01
CA MET A 782 -5.36 9.71 -12.26
C MET A 782 -5.47 8.18 -12.09
N LEU A 783 -6.11 7.53 -13.08
CA LEU A 783 -6.28 6.07 -13.23
C LEU A 783 -4.99 5.32 -13.61
#